data_AF-A0A1G7AFC5-F1
#
_entry.id   AF-A0A1G7AFC5-F1
#
_cell.length_a   1.000
_cell.length_b   1.000
_cell.length_c   1.000
_cell.angle_alpha   90.00
_cell.angle_beta   90.00
_cell.angle_gamma   90.00
#
_symmetry.space_group_name_H-M   'P 1'
#
loop_
_entity.id
_entity.type
_entity.pdbx_description
1 polymer ?
#
loop_
_entity_poly.entity_id
_entity_poly.type
_entity_poly.pdbx_seq_one_letter_code
_entity_poly.pdbx_strand_id
1 'polypeptide(L)'
;RNLVAAARINATTVSATAGHVVNAGGARIVNGTVQVAPPGFELATLPGPLTAAAARALALAGTPLALGVSPTGGATASAAPGVPTTTGSTPSLTITAGDTVSNAGVILAHRDLGVTAGRSIRNTAGASLLAETGRLTITATAGAIDMTSSSAGAGEAVAFRAGGAVTVTTAAIDAAVDQSILSGGSFTVTGSSLTAGRDLSVDVGGELRLESTALQASRDLSAVTRLGGISLADSTLTAGGTLGLTASGAIGQTRGMINAAAGTAIQAGSGITITGAGGAAPVLRSTGGGITLTADSGDIALSNAGLSAASALAVQAIQGDVTIGSSSLSSDGSGSIAAGGAVNLASTIVRAMADQSIMAGGGFAAAGSSLAAGRDLTIGAGTGFGLTSSGLKAGRNLSITTRLGNAATTDGAFLAGGTLAVTAAGGAVTQTRGSITGAGDASLRGGTDVTVTDAGSGIQPALRSTGGALTVVAGSGAVSLRNARLDGATGLGLAAGQDIGLTDTALTTTGRLAAAAGSGSLAVLRGVLTSTAGDIDLTAGGTGAITASALHAPSASGSVRVVTTGGLALSTLTVSADAADFEAGRIAPTDARTYGATNGASALTVTDGVTASIGSKILFAGPGGVSGIGPILVTPRGTPLPAVLFDTRIAPGSNPLSIVQPDTAGVIASQQPTQVRSAPGAQSPGAFGLPNQSIAAGTANINVNAGQSPVFLLVDGGTVLGTITAGRLAIHGTGGGMTLFGTLNGSVGAEAARFADITRPIEANSLQRYRINACVVSSINCVVPPSIQIIPPRPSDRAQFSVENNRITADVLIPNVAEEIEQ
;
A
#
# COMPACT_ATOMS: atom_id res chain seq x y z
N ARG A 1 -34.05 13.86 61.07
CA ARG A 1 -34.68 13.57 62.38
C ARG A 1 -34.10 14.54 63.40
N ASN A 2 -34.95 15.48 63.85
CA ASN A 2 -34.95 16.32 65.07
C ASN A 2 -33.63 17.03 65.48
N LEU A 3 -33.42 18.35 65.30
CA LEU A 3 -34.02 19.56 65.91
C LEU A 3 -33.75 19.73 67.43
N VAL A 4 -33.15 20.89 67.79
CA VAL A 4 -33.33 21.81 68.97
C VAL A 4 -31.95 22.45 69.28
N ALA A 5 -31.64 23.70 68.86
CA ALA A 5 -31.90 25.02 69.49
C ALA A 5 -31.19 25.21 70.86
N ALA A 6 -30.66 26.33 71.33
CA ALA A 6 -30.51 27.75 70.96
C ALA A 6 -29.27 28.26 71.79
N ALA A 7 -28.59 29.39 71.54
CA ALA A 7 -29.07 30.75 71.73
C ALA A 7 -28.01 31.78 71.26
N ARG A 8 -28.49 32.90 70.70
CA ARG A 8 -27.75 34.14 70.46
C ARG A 8 -27.72 34.98 71.74
N ILE A 9 -26.60 35.64 72.03
CA ILE A 9 -26.58 37.02 72.57
C ILE A 9 -25.45 37.76 71.86
N ASN A 10 -25.77 38.96 71.38
CA ASN A 10 -24.89 39.85 70.64
C ASN A 10 -24.63 41.12 71.47
N ALA A 11 -23.46 41.71 71.22
CA ALA A 11 -23.05 43.09 71.48
C ALA A 11 -22.83 43.56 72.94
N THR A 12 -21.59 43.92 73.26
CA THR A 12 -21.29 45.29 73.72
C THR A 12 -19.83 45.68 73.46
N THR A 13 -19.67 46.81 72.78
CA THR A 13 -18.46 47.59 72.58
C THR A 13 -18.00 48.20 73.89
N VAL A 14 -16.70 48.14 74.22
CA VAL A 14 -16.07 49.02 75.22
C VAL A 14 -14.74 49.51 74.67
N SER A 15 -14.66 50.83 74.45
CA SER A 15 -13.40 51.56 74.29
C SER A 15 -12.71 51.71 75.65
N ALA A 16 -11.40 51.58 75.70
CA ALA A 16 -10.62 52.12 76.81
C ALA A 16 -9.26 52.63 76.34
N THR A 17 -9.06 53.90 76.68
CA THR A 17 -7.93 54.78 76.45
C THR A 17 -6.75 54.45 77.38
N ALA A 18 -5.55 54.79 76.90
CA ALA A 18 -4.24 54.86 77.53
C ALA A 18 -4.07 54.72 79.06
N GLY A 19 -3.01 54.00 79.44
CA GLY A 19 -2.10 54.41 80.52
C GLY A 19 -1.97 53.45 81.71
N HIS A 20 -0.95 52.59 81.71
CA HIS A 20 0.00 52.39 82.82
C HIS A 20 0.96 51.23 82.50
N VAL A 21 2.26 51.52 82.50
CA VAL A 21 3.35 50.53 82.41
C VAL A 21 3.65 50.07 83.84
N VAL A 22 3.50 48.78 84.10
CA VAL A 22 4.12 48.10 85.24
C VAL A 22 5.18 47.16 84.69
N ASN A 23 6.42 47.42 85.07
CA ASN A 23 7.60 46.66 84.67
C ASN A 23 7.88 45.60 85.74
N ALA A 24 7.66 44.33 85.40
CA ALA A 24 8.16 43.19 86.17
C ALA A 24 8.29 41.96 85.25
N GLY A 25 9.54 41.59 84.92
CA GLY A 25 9.90 40.24 84.51
C GLY A 25 9.48 39.77 83.10
N GLY A 26 10.25 40.16 82.08
CA GLY A 26 10.61 39.25 80.99
C GLY A 26 9.57 38.87 79.92
N ALA A 27 8.46 39.59 79.78
CA ALA A 27 7.53 39.40 78.65
C ALA A 27 7.06 40.75 78.10
N ARG A 28 7.19 40.95 76.78
CA ARG A 28 6.67 42.13 76.06
C ARG A 28 5.56 41.69 75.11
N ILE A 29 4.39 42.33 75.21
CA ILE A 29 3.30 42.15 74.25
C ILE A 29 3.40 43.26 73.21
N VAL A 30 3.52 42.87 71.94
CA VAL A 30 3.38 43.77 70.78
C VAL A 30 2.36 43.10 69.85
N ASN A 31 1.24 43.79 69.57
CA ASN A 31 0.18 43.31 68.66
C ASN A 31 -0.40 41.92 68.97
N GLY A 32 -0.70 41.63 70.25
CA GLY A 32 -1.51 40.47 70.63
C GLY A 32 -0.80 39.12 70.62
N THR A 33 0.53 39.07 70.49
CA THR A 33 1.32 37.84 70.66
C THR A 33 2.36 37.99 71.77
N VAL A 34 2.47 36.98 72.64
CA VAL A 34 3.47 36.87 73.69
C VAL A 34 4.68 36.11 73.13
N GLN A 35 5.86 36.72 73.14
CA GLN A 35 7.11 36.04 72.79
C GLN A 35 8.05 35.99 74.01
N VAL A 36 8.55 34.79 74.30
CA VAL A 36 9.57 34.52 75.34
C VAL A 36 10.86 34.13 74.62
N ALA A 37 11.94 34.89 74.83
CA ALA A 37 13.26 34.58 74.27
C ALA A 37 14.13 33.83 75.31
N PRO A 38 15.00 32.90 74.89
CA PRO A 38 16.04 32.36 75.77
C PRO A 38 17.14 33.42 76.02
N PRO A 39 17.90 33.32 77.14
CA PRO A 39 18.82 34.37 77.55
C PRO A 39 20.04 34.46 76.62
N GLY A 40 20.32 35.65 76.09
CA GLY A 40 21.55 35.97 75.35
C GLY A 40 21.40 36.66 73.99
N PHE A 41 20.18 36.92 73.51
CA PHE A 41 19.94 37.61 72.23
C PHE A 41 19.22 38.95 72.44
N GLU A 42 19.84 40.04 72.02
CA GLU A 42 19.23 41.38 72.01
C GLU A 42 18.56 41.61 70.64
N LEU A 43 17.23 41.67 70.61
CA LEU A 43 16.46 41.89 69.39
C LEU A 43 16.21 43.39 69.21
N ALA A 44 17.02 44.07 68.38
CA ALA A 44 16.79 45.47 68.03
C ALA A 44 15.69 45.57 66.96
N THR A 45 14.53 46.11 67.33
CA THR A 45 13.48 46.52 66.39
C THR A 45 13.60 48.02 66.14
N LEU A 46 14.00 48.42 64.93
CA LEU A 46 14.09 49.83 64.51
C LEU A 46 12.85 50.20 63.67
N PRO A 47 12.10 51.25 64.03
CA PRO A 47 11.04 51.79 63.20
C PRO A 47 11.63 52.86 62.25
N GLY A 48 11.76 52.52 60.96
CA GLY A 48 12.09 53.49 59.90
C GLY A 48 13.18 53.00 58.92
N PRO A 49 13.26 53.60 57.71
CA PRO A 49 14.27 53.22 56.71
C PRO A 49 15.68 53.57 57.21
N LEU A 50 16.57 52.57 57.25
CA LEU A 50 17.97 52.75 57.59
C LEU A 50 18.66 53.63 56.55
N THR A 51 19.21 54.77 56.97
CA THR A 51 20.06 55.59 56.10
C THR A 51 21.43 54.92 55.93
N ALA A 52 22.08 55.15 54.78
CA ALA A 52 23.36 54.53 54.41
C ALA A 52 24.49 54.72 55.46
N ALA A 53 24.40 55.74 56.31
CA ALA A 53 25.34 56.00 57.39
C ALA A 53 25.18 55.04 58.60
N ALA A 54 23.94 54.64 58.94
CA ALA A 54 23.66 53.74 60.06
C ALA A 54 24.06 52.30 59.74
N ALA A 55 23.92 51.87 58.48
CA ALA A 55 24.38 50.57 58.01
C ALA A 55 25.92 50.44 58.07
N ARG A 56 26.64 51.55 57.84
CA ARG A 56 28.11 51.58 57.87
C ARG A 56 28.69 51.45 59.29
N ALA A 57 27.97 51.91 60.31
CA ALA A 57 28.39 51.81 61.70
C ALA A 57 28.18 50.40 62.30
N LEU A 58 27.15 49.67 61.84
CA LEU A 58 26.84 48.32 62.35
C LEU A 58 27.75 47.23 61.77
N ALA A 59 28.30 47.44 60.57
CA ALA A 59 29.18 46.49 59.88
C ALA A 59 30.61 46.40 60.48
N LEU A 60 31.01 47.34 61.34
CA LEU A 60 32.35 47.37 61.98
C LEU A 60 32.43 46.59 63.31
N ALA A 61 31.29 46.13 63.85
CA ALA A 61 31.25 45.28 65.04
C ALA A 61 31.13 43.81 64.60
N GLY A 62 32.25 43.07 64.57
CA GLY A 62 32.36 41.71 64.03
C GLY A 62 31.62 40.60 64.78
N THR A 63 30.36 40.79 65.16
CA THR A 63 29.48 39.74 65.69
C THR A 63 28.47 39.30 64.63
N PRO A 64 28.12 38.00 64.54
CA PRO A 64 27.14 37.52 63.57
C PRO A 64 25.75 38.06 63.93
N LEU A 65 25.31 39.10 63.23
CA LEU A 65 23.98 39.68 63.35
C LEU A 65 23.02 38.96 62.40
N ALA A 66 21.98 38.34 62.95
CA ALA A 66 20.79 38.01 62.16
C ALA A 66 20.03 39.32 61.89
N LEU A 67 20.31 39.97 60.75
CA LEU A 67 19.53 41.11 60.25
C LEU A 67 18.18 40.61 59.73
N GLY A 68 17.29 40.26 60.67
CA GLY A 68 15.87 40.08 60.39
C GLY A 68 15.22 41.44 60.19
N VAL A 69 15.32 41.99 58.98
CA VAL A 69 14.45 43.12 58.59
C VAL A 69 13.06 42.54 58.38
N SER A 70 12.25 42.46 59.44
CA SER A 70 10.83 42.10 59.36
C SER A 70 10.02 43.38 59.49
N PRO A 71 9.75 44.10 58.39
CA PRO A 71 8.85 45.22 58.47
C PRO A 71 7.41 44.69 58.55
N THR A 72 6.87 44.65 59.76
CA THR A 72 5.43 44.48 59.95
C THR A 72 4.71 45.73 59.43
N GLY A 73 4.13 45.63 58.23
CA GLY A 73 3.31 46.66 57.60
C GLY A 73 3.88 47.17 56.27
N GLY A 74 3.44 46.58 55.16
CA GLY A 74 3.56 47.13 53.79
C GLY A 74 4.94 47.53 53.26
N ALA A 75 6.04 47.32 53.99
CA ALA A 75 7.31 47.92 53.61
C ALA A 75 8.04 47.13 52.52
N THR A 76 8.76 47.88 51.69
CA THR A 76 9.67 47.38 50.67
C THR A 76 11.07 47.21 51.28
N ALA A 77 11.69 46.04 51.12
CA ALA A 77 13.11 45.87 51.42
C ALA A 77 13.91 46.18 50.13
N SER A 78 14.84 47.14 50.18
CA SER A 78 15.67 47.50 49.03
C SER A 78 17.15 47.45 49.37
N ALA A 79 17.93 46.71 48.57
CA ALA A 79 19.39 46.80 48.56
C ALA A 79 19.82 47.71 47.40
N ALA A 80 20.43 48.85 47.71
CA ALA A 80 20.82 49.84 46.71
C ALA A 80 22.12 49.45 45.97
N PRO A 81 22.31 49.88 44.71
CA PRO A 81 23.57 49.70 44.00
C PRO A 81 24.72 50.38 44.75
N GLY A 82 25.85 49.68 44.94
CA GLY A 82 27.05 50.23 45.58
C GLY A 82 27.11 50.12 47.12
N VAL A 83 26.18 49.41 47.75
CA VAL A 83 26.30 49.00 49.17
C VAL A 83 27.33 47.86 49.27
N PRO A 84 28.25 47.85 50.25
CA PRO A 84 29.25 46.81 50.37
C PRO A 84 28.57 45.44 50.50
N THR A 85 29.08 44.48 49.75
CA THR A 85 28.91 43.04 49.98
C THR A 85 28.84 42.74 51.47
N THR A 86 27.76 42.14 51.95
CA THR A 86 27.78 41.49 53.27
C THR A 86 28.69 40.28 53.17
N THR A 87 30.00 40.47 53.28
CA THR A 87 31.01 39.40 53.32
C THR A 87 31.08 38.71 54.69
N GLY A 88 30.13 39.01 55.58
CA GLY A 88 29.97 38.30 56.84
C GLY A 88 29.34 36.94 56.56
N SER A 89 30.07 35.87 56.89
CA SER A 89 29.66 34.47 56.78
C SER A 89 28.47 34.14 57.70
N THR A 90 27.29 34.68 57.41
CA THR A 90 26.07 34.14 58.01
C THR A 90 25.88 32.74 57.39
N PRO A 91 25.79 31.68 58.22
CA PRO A 91 25.59 30.34 57.69
C PRO A 91 24.31 30.30 56.86
N SER A 92 23.23 30.93 57.32
CA SER A 92 22.02 31.11 56.52
C SER A 92 21.50 32.55 56.67
N LEU A 93 20.92 33.10 55.60
CA LEU A 93 20.32 34.42 55.55
C LEU A 93 18.86 34.30 55.10
N THR A 94 17.94 34.91 55.85
CA THR A 94 16.52 35.01 55.47
C THR A 94 16.11 36.47 55.41
N ILE A 95 15.56 36.88 54.27
CA ILE A 95 15.00 38.20 54.01
C ILE A 95 13.49 38.04 53.85
N THR A 96 12.70 38.79 54.63
CA THR A 96 11.24 38.74 54.56
C THR A 96 10.67 40.16 54.45
N ALA A 97 9.87 40.43 53.43
CA ALA A 97 9.14 41.69 53.27
C ALA A 97 7.63 41.45 53.18
N GLY A 98 6.82 42.33 53.78
CA GLY A 98 5.37 42.23 53.71
C GLY A 98 4.81 42.46 52.29
N ASP A 99 5.47 43.28 51.49
CA ASP A 99 5.06 43.59 50.12
C ASP A 99 6.11 43.15 49.10
N THR A 100 7.17 43.94 48.92
CA THR A 100 8.14 43.75 47.83
C THR A 100 9.59 43.68 48.34
N VAL A 101 10.38 42.79 47.76
CA VAL A 101 11.86 42.81 47.86
C VAL A 101 12.43 43.29 46.53
N SER A 102 13.30 44.30 46.55
CA SER A 102 14.01 44.81 45.38
C SER A 102 15.52 44.74 45.60
N ASN A 103 16.20 43.88 44.86
CA ASN A 103 17.65 43.74 44.89
C ASN A 103 18.29 44.32 43.62
N ALA A 104 19.26 45.20 43.82
CA ALA A 104 20.11 45.76 42.77
C ALA A 104 21.62 45.55 43.07
N GLY A 105 21.95 44.67 44.03
CA GLY A 105 23.32 44.37 44.45
C GLY A 105 23.56 42.88 44.66
N VAL A 106 24.63 42.52 45.39
CA VAL A 106 24.97 41.12 45.71
C VAL A 106 24.48 40.78 47.10
N ILE A 107 23.66 39.72 47.20
CA ILE A 107 23.24 39.10 48.45
C ILE A 107 23.81 37.70 48.48
N LEU A 108 24.62 37.41 49.50
CA LEU A 108 25.36 36.17 49.66
C LEU A 108 25.04 35.54 51.02
N ALA A 109 24.84 34.23 51.04
CA ALA A 109 24.82 33.39 52.23
C ALA A 109 25.75 32.19 52.03
N HIS A 110 26.42 31.74 53.10
CA HIS A 110 27.36 30.62 52.98
C HIS A 110 26.63 29.29 52.73
N ARG A 111 25.53 29.01 53.44
CA ARG A 111 24.71 27.81 53.28
C ARG A 111 23.40 28.13 52.59
N ASP A 112 22.44 28.76 53.27
CA ASP A 112 21.09 28.95 52.71
C ASP A 112 20.72 30.43 52.59
N LEU A 113 20.10 30.78 51.45
CA LEU A 113 19.51 32.11 51.22
C LEU A 113 18.00 31.96 51.00
N GLY A 114 17.20 32.50 51.92
CA GLY A 114 15.75 32.64 51.78
C GLY A 114 15.35 34.07 51.49
N VAL A 115 14.57 34.32 50.45
CA VAL A 115 13.96 35.63 50.15
C VAL A 115 12.46 35.45 50.01
N THR A 116 11.69 36.08 50.89
CA THR A 116 10.22 35.99 50.92
C THR A 116 9.60 37.37 50.82
N ALA A 117 8.63 37.54 49.93
CA ALA A 117 7.82 38.76 49.79
C ALA A 117 6.33 38.41 49.74
N GLY A 118 5.48 39.22 50.35
CA GLY A 118 4.02 39.01 50.26
C GLY A 118 3.49 39.19 48.85
N ARG A 119 4.04 40.14 48.07
CA ARG A 119 3.66 40.42 46.69
C ARG A 119 4.78 40.12 45.70
N SER A 120 5.89 40.86 45.67
CA SER A 120 6.82 40.79 44.54
C SER A 120 8.29 40.73 44.92
N ILE A 121 9.09 40.05 44.11
CA ILE A 121 10.55 40.05 44.23
C ILE A 121 11.13 40.52 42.89
N ARG A 122 12.01 41.53 42.94
CA ARG A 122 12.72 42.04 41.76
C ARG A 122 14.22 41.94 41.98
N ASN A 123 14.94 41.27 41.09
CA ASN A 123 16.39 41.17 41.10
C ASN A 123 16.93 41.73 39.78
N THR A 124 17.53 42.91 39.80
CA THR A 124 17.77 43.72 38.59
C THR A 124 19.18 44.31 38.54
N ALA A 125 19.57 44.89 37.39
CA ALA A 125 20.75 45.75 37.26
C ALA A 125 22.09 45.10 37.67
N GLY A 126 22.32 43.85 37.26
CA GLY A 126 23.54 43.09 37.57
C GLY A 126 23.53 42.43 38.95
N ALA A 127 22.40 42.48 39.67
CA ALA A 127 22.28 41.92 41.00
C ALA A 127 22.49 40.40 41.04
N SER A 128 22.93 39.90 42.20
CA SER A 128 23.21 38.47 42.42
C SER A 128 22.60 38.00 43.74
N LEU A 129 21.99 36.82 43.72
CA LEU A 129 21.47 36.10 44.89
C LEU A 129 22.20 34.76 44.97
N LEU A 130 23.04 34.56 45.99
CA LEU A 130 23.95 33.41 46.06
C LEU A 130 23.86 32.68 47.40
N ALA A 131 23.75 31.36 47.34
CA ALA A 131 23.86 30.43 48.45
C ALA A 131 25.02 29.46 48.17
N GLU A 132 26.21 29.66 48.75
CA GLU A 132 27.45 29.01 48.26
C GLU A 132 27.41 27.48 48.35
N THR A 133 26.94 26.91 49.47
CA THR A 133 26.97 25.47 49.71
C THR A 133 25.59 24.84 49.89
N GLY A 134 24.52 25.63 49.98
CA GLY A 134 23.17 25.14 50.31
C GLY A 134 22.12 25.68 49.35
N ARG A 135 20.92 25.97 49.85
CA ARG A 135 19.74 26.25 49.01
C ARG A 135 19.43 27.74 48.89
N LEU A 136 19.08 28.17 47.68
CA LEU A 136 18.42 29.45 47.41
C LEU A 136 16.90 29.23 47.27
N THR A 137 16.10 29.88 48.11
CA THR A 137 14.63 29.87 48.00
C THR A 137 14.10 31.29 47.84
N ILE A 138 13.39 31.55 46.74
CA ILE A 138 12.75 32.83 46.43
C ILE A 138 11.23 32.63 46.39
N THR A 139 10.50 33.29 47.29
CA THR A 139 9.04 33.12 47.43
C THR A 139 8.30 34.46 47.36
N ALA A 140 7.44 34.62 46.35
CA ALA A 140 6.51 35.73 46.23
C ALA A 140 5.08 35.19 46.41
N THR A 141 4.50 35.30 47.61
CA THR A 141 3.30 34.53 48.00
C THR A 141 2.09 34.81 47.10
N ALA A 142 1.81 36.06 46.78
CA ALA A 142 0.63 36.46 46.00
C ALA A 142 0.96 37.13 44.66
N GLY A 143 2.23 37.38 44.34
CA GLY A 143 2.61 38.12 43.13
C GLY A 143 3.86 37.55 42.45
N ALA A 144 4.56 38.41 41.71
CA ALA A 144 5.55 38.01 40.72
C ALA A 144 7.01 37.96 41.21
N ILE A 145 7.82 37.14 40.54
CA ILE A 145 9.28 37.14 40.64
C ILE A 145 9.85 37.64 39.31
N ASP A 146 10.60 38.74 39.32
CA ASP A 146 11.24 39.32 38.14
C ASP A 146 12.77 39.30 38.31
N MET A 147 13.46 38.53 37.45
CA MET A 147 14.92 38.45 37.37
C MET A 147 15.35 39.10 36.05
N THR A 148 15.92 40.31 36.07
CA THR A 148 16.29 41.03 34.84
C THR A 148 17.75 41.45 34.86
N SER A 149 18.53 41.02 33.88
CA SER A 149 19.97 41.33 33.81
C SER A 149 20.68 40.98 35.12
N SER A 150 20.43 39.79 35.68
CA SER A 150 20.84 39.41 37.04
C SER A 150 21.27 37.94 37.11
N SER A 151 21.73 37.50 38.29
CA SER A 151 22.10 36.12 38.55
C SER A 151 21.49 35.57 39.84
N ALA A 152 21.26 34.26 39.87
CA ALA A 152 20.91 33.52 41.07
C ALA A 152 21.62 32.16 41.07
N GLY A 153 22.24 31.79 42.19
CA GLY A 153 23.08 30.59 42.26
C GLY A 153 22.97 29.86 43.60
N ALA A 154 23.05 28.53 43.58
CA ALA A 154 23.07 27.71 44.78
C ALA A 154 23.99 26.48 44.67
N GLY A 155 24.74 26.19 45.74
CA GLY A 155 25.57 24.99 45.88
C GLY A 155 24.79 23.69 46.06
N GLU A 156 23.48 23.77 46.34
CA GLU A 156 22.54 22.66 46.25
C GLU A 156 21.43 22.99 45.25
N ALA A 157 20.37 23.67 45.69
CA ALA A 157 19.14 23.83 44.92
C ALA A 157 18.68 25.27 44.82
N VAL A 158 18.07 25.62 43.69
CA VAL A 158 17.36 26.90 43.49
C VAL A 158 15.87 26.64 43.39
N ALA A 159 15.07 27.27 44.24
CA ALA A 159 13.62 27.14 44.24
C ALA A 159 12.93 28.50 44.09
N PHE A 160 12.16 28.69 43.02
CA PHE A 160 11.30 29.86 42.80
C PHE A 160 9.84 29.47 43.05
N ARG A 161 9.13 30.25 43.88
CA ARG A 161 7.72 30.04 44.19
C ARG A 161 6.97 31.36 44.08
N ALA A 162 6.17 31.52 43.04
CA ALA A 162 5.37 32.72 42.81
C ALA A 162 3.87 32.38 42.79
N GLY A 163 3.05 33.16 43.50
CA GLY A 163 1.59 33.12 43.31
C GLY A 163 1.18 33.75 41.98
N GLY A 164 1.94 34.73 41.50
CA GLY A 164 1.80 35.35 40.19
C GLY A 164 2.76 34.75 39.15
N ALA A 165 3.20 35.58 38.20
CA ALA A 165 4.12 35.19 37.13
C ALA A 165 5.59 35.13 37.58
N VAL A 166 6.41 34.39 36.85
CA VAL A 166 7.87 34.45 36.95
C VAL A 166 8.43 34.95 35.62
N THR A 167 9.29 35.97 35.66
CA THR A 167 9.94 36.55 34.48
C THR A 167 11.45 36.51 34.64
N VAL A 168 12.17 35.92 33.68
CA VAL A 168 13.64 35.83 33.68
C VAL A 168 14.17 36.37 32.35
N THR A 169 14.82 37.54 32.37
CA THR A 169 15.28 38.24 31.18
C THR A 169 16.76 38.54 31.28
N THR A 170 17.55 38.06 30.31
CA THR A 170 19.01 38.23 30.26
C THR A 170 19.68 37.87 31.60
N ALA A 171 19.29 36.75 32.20
CA ALA A 171 19.76 36.32 33.51
C ALA A 171 20.33 34.89 33.48
N ALA A 172 21.18 34.57 34.47
CA ALA A 172 21.76 33.23 34.66
C ALA A 172 21.32 32.66 36.02
N ILE A 173 20.68 31.49 35.99
CA ILE A 173 20.20 30.81 37.19
C ILE A 173 20.82 29.41 37.27
N ASP A 174 21.71 29.18 38.25
CA ASP A 174 22.49 27.95 38.34
C ASP A 174 22.26 27.23 39.68
N ALA A 175 21.95 25.94 39.62
CA ALA A 175 21.83 25.05 40.77
C ALA A 175 22.78 23.85 40.59
N ALA A 176 23.62 23.56 41.58
CA ALA A 176 24.51 22.40 41.52
C ALA A 176 23.78 21.05 41.54
N VAL A 177 22.54 21.01 42.05
CA VAL A 177 21.70 19.81 42.15
C VAL A 177 20.38 20.07 41.43
N ASP A 178 19.37 20.66 42.09
CA ASP A 178 18.03 20.76 41.53
C ASP A 178 17.58 22.21 41.36
N GLN A 179 16.83 22.46 40.29
CA GLN A 179 16.10 23.70 40.10
C GLN A 179 14.61 23.41 40.02
N SER A 180 13.82 24.09 40.85
CA SER A 180 12.37 23.97 40.87
C SER A 180 11.72 25.34 40.73
N ILE A 181 10.82 25.48 39.76
CA ILE A 181 10.09 26.70 39.47
C ILE A 181 8.60 26.38 39.56
N LEU A 182 7.94 27.01 40.52
CA LEU A 182 6.50 26.92 40.72
C LEU A 182 5.88 28.32 40.55
N SER A 183 4.97 28.46 39.60
CA SER A 183 4.28 29.72 39.30
C SER A 183 2.77 29.51 39.25
N GLY A 184 2.00 30.34 39.94
CA GLY A 184 0.54 30.41 39.78
C GLY A 184 0.12 31.05 38.45
N GLY A 185 0.95 31.95 37.91
CA GLY A 185 0.77 32.56 36.59
C GLY A 185 1.67 31.95 35.51
N SER A 186 1.99 32.75 34.49
CA SER A 186 2.91 32.35 33.40
C SER A 186 4.38 32.40 33.82
N PHE A 187 5.23 31.63 33.12
CA PHE A 187 6.68 31.70 33.23
C PHE A 187 7.28 32.11 31.89
N THR A 188 7.95 33.26 31.86
CA THR A 188 8.59 33.81 30.66
C THR A 188 10.09 33.89 30.85
N VAL A 189 10.84 33.33 29.91
CA VAL A 189 12.29 33.38 29.88
C VAL A 189 12.77 33.91 28.54
N THR A 190 13.60 34.95 28.57
CA THR A 190 14.12 35.61 27.37
C THR A 190 15.62 35.83 27.48
N GLY A 191 16.38 35.33 26.49
CA GLY A 191 17.83 35.57 26.40
C GLY A 191 18.62 35.10 27.64
N SER A 192 18.16 34.06 28.32
CA SER A 192 18.65 33.65 29.64
C SER A 192 19.11 32.18 29.66
N SER A 193 19.83 31.78 30.71
CA SER A 193 20.25 30.40 30.96
C SER A 193 19.80 29.90 32.32
N LEU A 194 19.23 28.69 32.36
CA LEU A 194 18.88 27.98 33.58
C LEU A 194 19.57 26.61 33.57
N THR A 195 20.41 26.35 34.58
CA THR A 195 21.24 25.14 34.66
C THR A 195 20.98 24.42 35.99
N ALA A 196 20.62 23.14 35.92
CA ALA A 196 20.55 22.25 37.07
C ALA A 196 21.56 21.11 36.92
N GLY A 197 22.38 20.87 37.94
CA GLY A 197 23.35 19.78 37.94
C GLY A 197 22.72 18.38 37.98
N ARG A 198 21.42 18.28 38.27
CA ARG A 198 20.61 17.07 38.23
C ARG A 198 19.27 17.31 37.54
N ASP A 199 18.28 17.88 38.23
CA ASP A 199 16.92 18.00 37.71
C ASP A 199 16.45 19.45 37.58
N LEU A 200 15.80 19.76 36.46
CA LEU A 200 15.08 21.02 36.25
C LEU A 200 13.58 20.74 36.13
N SER A 201 12.80 21.23 37.09
CA SER A 201 11.35 21.10 37.11
C SER A 201 10.65 22.45 37.06
N VAL A 202 9.71 22.59 36.13
CA VAL A 202 8.89 23.79 35.91
C VAL A 202 7.41 23.40 35.98
N ASP A 203 6.67 23.94 36.95
CA ASP A 203 5.21 23.80 37.07
C ASP A 203 4.58 25.19 37.06
N VAL A 204 3.78 25.47 36.04
CA VAL A 204 3.18 26.78 35.83
C VAL A 204 1.66 26.67 35.67
N GLY A 205 0.94 27.58 36.30
CA GLY A 205 -0.51 27.68 36.14
C GLY A 205 -0.90 28.17 34.74
N GLY A 206 -0.16 29.17 34.22
CA GLY A 206 -0.40 29.81 32.92
C GLY A 206 0.42 29.22 31.77
N GLU A 207 0.97 30.09 30.93
CA GLU A 207 1.82 29.73 29.78
C GLU A 207 3.30 29.64 30.17
N LEU A 208 4.04 28.78 29.45
CA LEU A 208 5.49 28.78 29.46
C LEU A 208 6.01 29.34 28.13
N ARG A 209 6.73 30.44 28.17
CA ARG A 209 7.35 31.05 26.98
C ARG A 209 8.87 31.12 27.13
N LEU A 210 9.58 30.47 26.21
CA LEU A 210 11.04 30.48 26.13
C LEU A 210 11.47 31.10 24.81
N GLU A 211 12.25 32.17 24.89
CA GLU A 211 12.74 32.90 23.72
C GLU A 211 14.25 33.09 23.82
N SER A 212 15.01 32.58 22.84
CA SER A 212 16.48 32.63 22.85
C SER A 212 17.10 32.15 24.17
N THR A 213 16.57 31.06 24.73
CA THR A 213 16.88 30.59 26.10
C THR A 213 17.55 29.23 26.09
N ALA A 214 18.43 28.98 27.07
CA ALA A 214 19.00 27.65 27.32
C ALA A 214 18.48 27.09 28.66
N LEU A 215 17.83 25.92 28.61
CA LEU A 215 17.49 25.14 29.80
C LEU A 215 18.31 23.85 29.80
N GLN A 216 19.05 23.57 30.87
CA GLN A 216 19.95 22.42 30.96
C GLN A 216 19.77 21.67 32.28
N ALA A 217 19.63 20.35 32.19
CA ALA A 217 19.63 19.44 33.33
C ALA A 217 20.55 18.26 33.04
N SER A 218 21.47 17.90 33.94
CA SER A 218 22.34 16.73 33.72
C SER A 218 21.59 15.40 33.79
N ARG A 219 20.38 15.38 34.37
CA ARG A 219 19.48 14.24 34.44
C ARG A 219 18.15 14.59 33.79
N ASP A 220 17.13 14.98 34.54
CA ASP A 220 15.78 15.13 33.97
C ASP A 220 15.36 16.60 33.82
N LEU A 221 14.70 16.92 32.71
CA LEU A 221 14.04 18.20 32.48
C LEU A 221 12.54 17.96 32.31
N SER A 222 11.72 18.57 33.16
CA SER A 222 10.26 18.49 33.07
C SER A 222 9.64 19.88 33.11
N ALA A 223 8.73 20.17 32.18
CA ALA A 223 7.91 21.38 32.21
C ALA A 223 6.42 21.04 32.03
N VAL A 224 5.59 21.56 32.93
CA VAL A 224 4.15 21.32 32.99
C VAL A 224 3.41 22.66 33.03
N THR A 225 2.46 22.86 32.10
CA THR A 225 1.51 23.98 32.13
C THR A 225 0.09 23.45 32.40
N ARG A 226 -0.57 23.95 33.45
CA ARG A 226 -1.89 23.43 33.90
C ARG A 226 -3.09 24.03 33.15
N LEU A 227 -2.97 25.24 32.61
CA LEU A 227 -4.05 25.91 31.87
C LEU A 227 -3.59 26.50 30.54
N GLY A 228 -2.28 26.71 30.35
CA GLY A 228 -1.72 27.34 29.15
C GLY A 228 -0.95 26.38 28.23
N GLY A 229 -0.32 26.96 27.21
CA GLY A 229 0.58 26.27 26.29
C GLY A 229 2.07 26.44 26.62
N ILE A 230 2.92 25.75 25.85
CA ILE A 230 4.38 25.91 25.88
C ILE A 230 4.82 26.46 24.51
N SER A 231 5.54 27.59 24.49
CA SER A 231 6.07 28.20 23.27
C SER A 231 7.60 28.30 23.34
N LEU A 232 8.26 27.73 22.34
CA LEU A 232 9.71 27.68 22.20
C LEU A 232 10.13 28.42 20.92
N ALA A 233 10.83 29.54 21.09
CA ALA A 233 11.46 30.28 20.01
C ALA A 233 12.97 30.33 20.26
N ASP A 234 13.77 29.86 19.30
CA ASP A 234 15.24 29.90 19.37
C ASP A 234 15.85 29.33 20.65
N SER A 235 15.17 28.37 21.28
CA SER A 235 15.55 27.89 22.60
C SER A 235 16.18 26.50 22.52
N THR A 236 17.14 26.25 23.40
CA THR A 236 17.81 24.95 23.54
C THR A 236 17.44 24.33 24.88
N LEU A 237 16.79 23.17 24.85
CA LEU A 237 16.47 22.38 26.04
C LEU A 237 17.31 21.10 26.00
N THR A 238 18.11 20.86 27.03
CA THR A 238 18.99 19.68 27.12
C THR A 238 18.77 18.93 28.43
N ALA A 239 18.58 17.62 28.34
CA ALA A 239 18.51 16.70 29.47
C ALA A 239 19.50 15.54 29.28
N GLY A 240 20.33 15.23 30.28
CA GLY A 240 21.20 14.04 30.25
C GLY A 240 20.46 12.71 30.53
N GLY A 241 19.19 12.80 30.89
CA GLY A 241 18.22 11.73 31.08
C GLY A 241 16.99 11.98 30.21
N THR A 242 15.82 12.10 30.82
CA THR A 242 14.55 12.30 30.12
C THR A 242 14.15 13.77 30.01
N LEU A 243 13.46 14.11 28.93
CA LEU A 243 12.87 15.43 28.72
C LEU A 243 11.36 15.32 28.52
N GLY A 244 10.59 15.94 29.40
CA GLY A 244 9.12 15.93 29.37
C GLY A 244 8.55 17.34 29.24
N LEU A 245 7.69 17.56 28.24
CA LEU A 245 6.88 18.78 28.10
C LEU A 245 5.40 18.38 28.11
N THR A 246 4.63 18.90 29.07
CA THR A 246 3.20 18.62 29.17
C THR A 246 2.43 19.93 29.25
N ALA A 247 1.46 20.11 28.37
CA ALA A 247 0.60 21.29 28.37
C ALA A 247 -0.86 20.91 28.22
N SER A 248 -1.74 21.54 28.99
CA SER A 248 -3.18 21.47 28.72
C SER A 248 -3.57 22.20 27.44
N GLY A 249 -2.79 23.22 27.04
CA GLY A 249 -2.94 23.92 25.77
C GLY A 249 -2.10 23.32 24.63
N ALA A 250 -1.67 24.16 23.69
CA ALA A 250 -0.80 23.78 22.58
C ALA A 250 0.69 23.84 22.96
N ILE A 251 1.51 23.06 22.25
CA ILE A 251 2.98 23.14 22.34
C ILE A 251 3.54 23.55 20.97
N GLY A 252 4.31 24.63 20.93
CA GLY A 252 4.87 25.20 19.71
C GLY A 252 6.39 25.34 19.76
N GLN A 253 7.08 24.98 18.68
CA GLN A 253 8.50 25.26 18.47
C GLN A 253 8.74 25.85 17.08
N THR A 254 9.37 27.02 17.01
CA THR A 254 9.69 27.68 15.72
C THR A 254 11.15 27.47 15.30
N ARG A 255 12.08 27.37 16.26
CA ARG A 255 13.52 27.17 16.04
C ARG A 255 14.14 26.54 17.28
N GLY A 256 15.42 26.19 17.22
CA GLY A 256 16.18 25.68 18.36
C GLY A 256 16.25 24.15 18.43
N MET A 257 16.65 23.64 19.59
CA MET A 257 16.97 22.22 19.79
C MET A 257 16.35 21.69 21.08
N ILE A 258 15.73 20.52 20.99
CA ILE A 258 15.36 19.70 22.15
C ILE A 258 16.23 18.44 22.08
N ASN A 259 17.05 18.21 23.11
CA ASN A 259 17.99 17.10 23.17
C ASN A 259 17.87 16.36 24.50
N ALA A 260 17.63 15.05 24.45
CA ALA A 260 17.60 14.19 25.62
C ALA A 260 18.46 12.94 25.40
N ALA A 261 19.08 12.40 26.46
CA ALA A 261 19.82 11.16 26.32
C ALA A 261 18.91 9.93 26.39
N ALA A 262 17.95 9.89 27.31
CA ALA A 262 17.14 8.71 27.62
C ALA A 262 15.73 8.73 27.01
N GLY A 263 15.25 9.88 26.53
CA GLY A 263 13.93 9.98 25.90
C GLY A 263 13.36 11.39 25.89
N THR A 264 12.48 11.66 24.92
CA THR A 264 11.70 12.90 24.86
C THR A 264 10.21 12.58 24.77
N ALA A 265 9.40 13.18 25.64
CA ALA A 265 7.95 13.08 25.62
C ALA A 265 7.34 14.50 25.57
N ILE A 266 6.53 14.77 24.56
CA ILE A 266 5.80 16.03 24.40
C ILE A 266 4.32 15.70 24.31
N GLN A 267 3.55 16.18 25.26
CA GLN A 267 2.10 15.96 25.34
C GLN A 267 1.35 17.30 25.40
N ALA A 268 0.46 17.52 24.45
CA ALA A 268 -0.38 18.71 24.38
C ALA A 268 -1.87 18.32 24.42
N GLY A 269 -2.66 19.06 25.20
CA GLY A 269 -4.12 18.88 25.21
C GLY A 269 -4.76 19.30 23.89
N SER A 270 -4.27 20.39 23.27
CA SER A 270 -4.85 20.94 22.03
C SER A 270 -4.08 20.57 20.76
N GLY A 271 -2.76 20.71 20.70
CA GLY A 271 -2.02 20.47 19.45
C GLY A 271 -0.52 20.72 19.57
N ILE A 272 0.25 20.19 18.62
CA ILE A 272 1.71 20.35 18.57
C ILE A 272 2.09 20.96 17.22
N THR A 273 2.87 22.04 17.23
CA THR A 273 3.40 22.68 16.02
C THR A 273 4.91 22.81 16.11
N ILE A 274 5.65 22.19 15.19
CA ILE A 274 7.11 22.29 15.09
C ILE A 274 7.43 22.78 13.68
N THR A 275 7.76 24.06 13.53
CA THR A 275 7.86 24.71 12.23
C THR A 275 9.13 25.52 12.12
N GLY A 276 10.02 25.18 11.19
CA GLY A 276 11.18 26.02 10.90
C GLY A 276 10.82 27.35 10.25
N ALA A 277 11.43 28.43 10.72
CA ALA A 277 11.36 29.76 10.12
C ALA A 277 12.76 30.28 9.78
N GLY A 278 12.91 30.97 8.65
CA GLY A 278 14.16 31.64 8.27
C GLY A 278 15.34 30.71 7.97
N GLY A 279 15.10 29.46 7.58
CA GLY A 279 16.13 28.50 7.13
C GLY A 279 16.76 27.64 8.25
N ALA A 280 16.57 27.98 9.52
CA ALA A 280 16.99 27.13 10.64
C ALA A 280 15.88 26.13 11.03
N ALA A 281 16.13 24.84 10.84
CA ALA A 281 15.18 23.79 11.17
C ALA A 281 15.18 23.47 12.68
N PRO A 282 14.03 23.42 13.37
CA PRO A 282 13.94 22.86 14.71
C PRO A 282 14.36 21.38 14.72
N VAL A 283 15.12 21.00 15.75
CA VAL A 283 15.61 19.62 15.92
C VAL A 283 15.14 19.04 17.24
N LEU A 284 14.56 17.84 17.19
CA LEU A 284 14.28 16.99 18.35
C LEU A 284 15.15 15.75 18.24
N ARG A 285 16.00 15.52 19.24
CA ARG A 285 16.95 14.41 19.25
C ARG A 285 16.91 13.66 20.58
N SER A 286 16.87 12.33 20.48
CA SER A 286 17.04 11.41 21.60
C SER A 286 18.15 10.42 21.29
N THR A 287 19.27 10.44 22.02
CA THR A 287 20.48 9.65 21.67
C THR A 287 20.51 8.22 22.17
N GLY A 288 19.67 7.89 23.14
CA GLY A 288 19.55 6.54 23.69
C GLY A 288 18.10 6.09 23.87
N GLY A 289 17.12 6.99 23.68
CA GLY A 289 15.71 6.70 23.89
C GLY A 289 14.82 6.99 22.69
N GLY A 290 13.52 6.95 22.95
CA GLY A 290 12.50 7.31 21.96
C GLY A 290 12.16 8.80 21.95
N ILE A 291 11.37 9.19 20.96
CA ILE A 291 10.67 10.48 20.90
C ILE A 291 9.17 10.18 20.76
N THR A 292 8.35 10.76 21.64
CA THR A 292 6.89 10.66 21.56
C THR A 292 6.29 12.06 21.51
N LEU A 293 5.48 12.33 20.49
CA LEU A 293 4.64 13.52 20.35
C LEU A 293 3.17 13.10 20.41
N THR A 294 2.42 13.63 21.38
CA THR A 294 1.00 13.30 21.55
C THR A 294 0.15 14.57 21.65
N ALA A 295 -0.87 14.67 20.80
CA ALA A 295 -1.92 15.69 20.89
C ALA A 295 -3.27 15.03 21.16
N ASP A 296 -3.95 15.42 22.25
CA ASP A 296 -5.16 14.73 22.70
C ASP A 296 -6.41 15.08 21.88
N SER A 297 -6.58 16.35 21.50
CA SER A 297 -7.79 16.83 20.83
C SER A 297 -7.58 17.55 19.49
N GLY A 298 -6.35 17.86 19.10
CA GLY A 298 -6.08 18.52 17.82
C GLY A 298 -4.79 18.05 17.15
N ASP A 299 -4.28 18.88 16.26
CA ASP A 299 -3.38 18.43 15.21
C ASP A 299 -1.91 18.39 15.65
N ILE A 300 -1.13 17.56 14.95
CA ILE A 300 0.32 17.65 14.94
C ILE A 300 0.79 18.13 13.58
N ALA A 301 1.42 19.30 13.55
CA ALA A 301 1.98 19.91 12.35
C ALA A 301 3.51 20.02 12.46
N LEU A 302 4.22 19.35 11.56
CA LEU A 302 5.68 19.41 11.44
C LEU A 302 6.03 20.03 10.08
N SER A 303 6.84 21.09 10.08
CA SER A 303 7.27 21.75 8.84
C SER A 303 8.74 22.12 8.94
N ASN A 304 9.56 21.66 7.99
CA ASN A 304 11.00 21.88 8.00
C ASN A 304 11.66 21.46 9.34
N ALA A 305 11.27 20.30 9.88
CA ALA A 305 11.71 19.80 11.17
C ALA A 305 12.57 18.53 11.04
N GLY A 306 13.52 18.35 11.98
CA GLY A 306 14.34 17.15 12.09
C GLY A 306 14.07 16.39 13.40
N LEU A 307 13.53 15.18 13.30
CA LEU A 307 13.29 14.29 14.44
C LEU A 307 14.18 13.05 14.31
N SER A 308 15.00 12.78 15.34
CA SER A 308 15.93 11.64 15.37
C SER A 308 15.87 10.92 16.72
N ALA A 309 15.38 9.68 16.72
CA ALA A 309 15.30 8.83 17.90
C ALA A 309 16.22 7.60 17.76
N ALA A 310 17.03 7.33 18.78
CA ALA A 310 17.86 6.13 18.86
C ALA A 310 17.06 4.84 19.15
N SER A 311 15.78 4.98 19.53
CA SER A 311 14.84 3.87 19.71
C SER A 311 13.57 4.15 18.89
N ALA A 312 12.39 4.12 19.50
CA ALA A 312 11.12 4.35 18.80
C ALA A 312 10.84 5.85 18.55
N LEU A 313 10.21 6.15 17.41
CA LEU A 313 9.61 7.45 17.12
C LEU A 313 8.09 7.30 17.01
N ALA A 314 7.34 8.03 17.83
CA ALA A 314 5.88 8.04 17.83
C ALA A 314 5.34 9.47 17.66
N VAL A 315 4.45 9.65 16.68
CA VAL A 315 3.70 10.89 16.45
C VAL A 315 2.21 10.55 16.43
N GLN A 316 1.45 11.07 17.38
CA GLN A 316 0.05 10.69 17.58
C GLN A 316 -0.86 11.90 17.82
N ALA A 317 -1.72 12.20 16.85
CA ALA A 317 -2.88 13.08 17.05
C ALA A 317 -4.11 12.19 17.33
N ILE A 318 -4.58 12.12 18.58
CA ILE A 318 -5.62 11.15 18.96
C ILE A 318 -6.94 11.41 18.23
N GLN A 319 -7.34 12.68 18.11
CA GLN A 319 -8.57 13.10 17.43
C GLN A 319 -8.30 13.93 16.17
N GLY A 320 -7.16 14.61 16.11
CA GLY A 320 -6.79 15.50 15.00
C GLY A 320 -6.04 14.84 13.86
N ASP A 321 -5.50 15.68 12.99
CA ASP A 321 -4.70 15.33 11.84
C ASP A 321 -3.20 15.31 12.17
N VAL A 322 -2.43 14.57 11.38
CA VAL A 322 -0.96 14.69 11.33
C VAL A 322 -0.53 15.22 9.96
N THR A 323 0.07 16.41 9.95
CA THR A 323 0.59 17.03 8.72
C THR A 323 2.10 17.22 8.82
N ILE A 324 2.85 16.66 7.87
CA ILE A 324 4.32 16.70 7.88
C ILE A 324 4.83 17.16 6.52
N GLY A 325 5.39 18.37 6.48
CA GLY A 325 5.94 19.00 5.29
C GLY A 325 7.46 19.18 5.38
N SER A 326 8.18 18.86 4.30
CA SER A 326 9.62 19.13 4.14
C SER A 326 10.47 18.72 5.36
N SER A 327 10.11 17.61 6.00
CA SER A 327 10.70 17.19 7.27
C SER A 327 11.41 15.84 7.17
N SER A 328 12.32 15.59 8.10
CA SER A 328 13.08 14.35 8.23
C SER A 328 12.77 13.69 9.57
N LEU A 329 12.10 12.54 9.53
CA LEU A 329 11.79 11.72 10.70
C LEU A 329 12.57 10.40 10.59
N SER A 330 13.43 10.13 11.57
CA SER A 330 14.25 8.91 11.61
C SER A 330 14.21 8.25 12.98
N SER A 331 14.04 6.92 12.99
CA SER A 331 14.23 6.08 14.18
C SER A 331 15.15 4.89 13.90
N ASP A 332 16.02 4.59 14.86
CA ASP A 332 16.84 3.36 14.84
C ASP A 332 16.04 2.14 15.32
N GLY A 333 14.88 2.37 15.95
CA GLY A 333 13.88 1.35 16.28
C GLY A 333 12.69 1.38 15.32
N SER A 334 11.49 1.23 15.89
CA SER A 334 10.23 1.33 15.16
C SER A 334 9.79 2.79 14.96
N GLY A 335 8.96 3.02 13.96
CA GLY A 335 8.29 4.30 13.74
C GLY A 335 6.77 4.13 13.75
N SER A 336 6.06 5.08 14.34
CA SER A 336 4.60 5.11 14.35
C SER A 336 4.10 6.53 14.09
N ILE A 337 3.21 6.68 13.12
CA ILE A 337 2.47 7.92 12.87
C ILE A 337 0.98 7.56 12.92
N ALA A 338 0.24 8.15 13.84
CA ALA A 338 -1.18 7.88 14.00
C ALA A 338 -1.98 9.18 14.08
N ALA A 339 -3.11 9.23 13.37
CA ALA A 339 -4.06 10.32 13.41
C ALA A 339 -5.48 9.77 13.57
N GLY A 340 -6.28 10.38 14.45
CA GLY A 340 -7.73 10.17 14.48
C GLY A 340 -8.38 10.66 13.18
N GLY A 341 -7.85 11.74 12.61
CA GLY A 341 -8.16 12.26 11.29
C GLY A 341 -7.21 11.75 10.20
N ALA A 342 -6.77 12.64 9.33
CA ALA A 342 -5.91 12.37 8.18
C ALA A 342 -4.41 12.38 8.53
N VAL A 343 -3.62 11.68 7.70
CA VAL A 343 -2.15 11.80 7.68
C VAL A 343 -1.74 12.35 6.32
N ASN A 344 -1.11 13.53 6.31
CA ASN A 344 -0.66 14.22 5.10
C ASN A 344 0.85 14.42 5.12
N LEU A 345 1.56 13.84 4.15
CA LEU A 345 3.02 13.97 4.00
C LEU A 345 3.35 14.70 2.69
N ALA A 346 4.17 15.74 2.77
CA ALA A 346 4.60 16.51 1.60
C ALA A 346 6.11 16.73 1.61
N SER A 347 6.82 16.18 0.62
CA SER A 347 8.29 16.28 0.52
C SER A 347 9.00 15.80 1.80
N THR A 348 8.50 14.72 2.40
CA THR A 348 8.95 14.26 3.72
C THR A 348 9.70 12.94 3.60
N ILE A 349 10.73 12.76 4.44
CA ILE A 349 11.43 11.49 4.61
C ILE A 349 11.02 10.90 5.96
N VAL A 350 10.46 9.69 5.94
CA VAL A 350 10.16 8.91 7.15
C VAL A 350 10.93 7.59 7.07
N ARG A 351 11.79 7.31 8.05
CA ARG A 351 12.61 6.09 8.09
C ARG A 351 12.59 5.47 9.47
N ALA A 352 12.26 4.18 9.53
CA ALA A 352 12.46 3.33 10.70
C ALA A 352 13.39 2.17 10.34
N MET A 353 14.37 1.85 11.17
CA MET A 353 15.24 0.68 10.94
C MET A 353 14.55 -0.65 11.28
N ALA A 354 13.49 -0.63 12.10
CA ALA A 354 12.62 -1.77 12.34
C ALA A 354 11.31 -1.65 11.52
N ASP A 355 10.16 -1.71 12.18
CA ASP A 355 8.85 -1.58 11.52
C ASP A 355 8.40 -0.12 11.49
N GLN A 356 7.69 0.26 10.43
CA GLN A 356 6.99 1.53 10.33
C GLN A 356 5.49 1.27 10.22
N SER A 357 4.72 1.85 11.13
CA SER A 357 3.26 1.88 11.07
C SER A 357 2.78 3.31 10.81
N ILE A 358 1.81 3.46 9.90
CA ILE A 358 1.10 4.70 9.67
C ILE A 358 -0.39 4.42 9.66
N MET A 359 -1.14 5.06 10.55
CA MET A 359 -2.58 4.82 10.73
C MET A 359 -3.33 6.14 10.67
N ALA A 360 -4.16 6.32 9.64
CA ALA A 360 -5.07 7.45 9.51
C ALA A 360 -6.51 6.98 9.73
N GLY A 361 -7.21 7.53 10.72
CA GLY A 361 -8.65 7.30 10.88
C GLY A 361 -9.45 7.86 9.71
N GLY A 362 -8.96 8.93 9.09
CA GLY A 362 -9.41 9.51 7.83
C GLY A 362 -8.61 9.00 6.62
N GLY A 363 -8.10 9.93 5.79
CA GLY A 363 -7.32 9.61 4.60
C GLY A 363 -5.81 9.64 4.85
N PHE A 364 -5.06 8.86 4.08
CA PHE A 364 -3.60 8.99 3.97
C PHE A 364 -3.25 9.60 2.62
N ALA A 365 -2.46 10.67 2.61
CA ALA A 365 -1.93 11.28 1.40
C ALA A 365 -0.42 11.53 1.54
N ALA A 366 0.35 11.16 0.51
CA ALA A 366 1.76 11.47 0.43
C ALA A 366 2.16 11.98 -0.96
N ALA A 367 2.84 13.13 -1.01
CA ALA A 367 3.33 13.75 -2.22
C ALA A 367 4.84 14.01 -2.12
N GLY A 368 5.62 13.60 -3.13
CA GLY A 368 7.07 13.80 -3.14
C GLY A 368 7.82 13.18 -1.96
N SER A 369 7.24 12.19 -1.28
CA SER A 369 7.73 11.69 0.00
C SER A 369 8.41 10.32 -0.13
N SER A 370 9.30 9.99 0.81
CA SER A 370 9.99 8.70 0.88
C SER A 370 9.76 8.05 2.24
N LEU A 371 9.07 6.91 2.26
CA LEU A 371 8.76 6.14 3.45
C LEU A 371 9.53 4.82 3.40
N ALA A 372 10.32 4.53 4.43
CA ALA A 372 11.15 3.34 4.50
C ALA A 372 11.07 2.65 5.87
N ALA A 373 10.91 1.32 5.85
CA ALA A 373 11.05 0.45 7.01
C ALA A 373 12.13 -0.60 6.74
N GLY A 374 13.01 -0.85 7.71
CA GLY A 374 14.01 -1.92 7.61
C GLY A 374 13.40 -3.32 7.67
N ARG A 375 12.19 -3.46 8.23
CA ARG A 375 11.37 -4.68 8.20
C ARG A 375 10.04 -4.41 7.51
N ASP A 376 8.95 -4.21 8.25
CA ASP A 376 7.62 -4.07 7.67
C ASP A 376 7.17 -2.61 7.60
N LEU A 377 6.56 -2.22 6.48
CA LEU A 377 5.85 -0.95 6.32
C LEU A 377 4.36 -1.24 6.22
N THR A 378 3.59 -0.77 7.21
CA THR A 378 2.14 -0.92 7.26
C THR A 378 1.48 0.45 7.19
N ILE A 379 0.58 0.65 6.22
CA ILE A 379 -0.19 1.87 6.05
C ILE A 379 -1.68 1.52 6.08
N GLY A 380 -2.40 2.04 7.06
CA GLY A 380 -3.85 1.93 7.18
C GLY A 380 -4.53 3.28 7.01
N ALA A 381 -5.59 3.34 6.21
CA ALA A 381 -6.43 4.54 6.09
C ALA A 381 -7.93 4.19 6.16
N GLY A 382 -8.70 4.99 6.89
CA GLY A 382 -10.14 4.80 7.02
C GLY A 382 -10.91 5.10 5.74
N THR A 383 -10.61 6.22 5.07
CA THR A 383 -11.40 6.71 3.92
C THR A 383 -10.70 6.55 2.58
N GLY A 384 -9.37 6.71 2.49
CA GLY A 384 -8.66 6.60 1.21
C GLY A 384 -7.15 6.69 1.35
N PHE A 385 -6.45 6.22 0.34
CA PHE A 385 -5.00 6.24 0.23
C PHE A 385 -4.62 6.92 -1.08
N GLY A 386 -3.80 7.97 -1.00
CA GLY A 386 -3.30 8.72 -2.14
C GLY A 386 -1.78 8.82 -2.11
N LEU A 387 -1.15 8.50 -3.23
CA LEU A 387 0.29 8.65 -3.39
C LEU A 387 0.64 9.32 -4.72
N THR A 388 1.41 10.40 -4.67
CA THR A 388 1.90 11.10 -5.86
C THR A 388 3.41 11.25 -5.80
N SER A 389 4.11 10.72 -6.82
CA SER A 389 5.56 10.86 -6.98
C SER A 389 6.36 10.53 -5.71
N SER A 390 5.99 9.42 -5.04
CA SER A 390 6.54 9.05 -3.73
C SER A 390 6.99 7.59 -3.72
N GLY A 391 7.94 7.28 -2.84
CA GLY A 391 8.53 5.95 -2.69
C GLY A 391 8.13 5.27 -1.38
N LEU A 392 7.74 4.00 -1.45
CA LEU A 392 7.47 3.14 -0.30
C LEU A 392 8.43 1.95 -0.32
N LYS A 393 9.20 1.76 0.75
CA LYS A 393 10.16 0.66 0.86
C LYS A 393 10.00 -0.10 2.17
N ALA A 394 9.89 -1.41 2.08
CA ALA A 394 9.95 -2.33 3.20
C ALA A 394 11.07 -3.36 2.98
N GLY A 395 11.92 -3.58 3.97
CA GLY A 395 12.94 -4.64 3.92
C GLY A 395 12.34 -6.05 3.91
N ARG A 396 11.11 -6.20 4.42
CA ARG A 396 10.32 -7.44 4.38
C ARG A 396 8.95 -7.18 3.76
N ASN A 397 7.90 -6.87 4.53
CA ASN A 397 6.55 -6.78 3.98
C ASN A 397 6.06 -5.34 3.81
N LEU A 398 5.37 -5.06 2.71
CA LEU A 398 4.63 -3.82 2.49
C LEU A 398 3.13 -4.12 2.48
N SER A 399 2.38 -3.54 3.41
CA SER A 399 0.93 -3.67 3.48
C SER A 399 0.26 -2.30 3.46
N ILE A 400 -0.65 -2.10 2.51
CA ILE A 400 -1.47 -0.90 2.38
C ILE A 400 -2.93 -1.34 2.42
N THR A 401 -3.70 -0.79 3.36
CA THR A 401 -5.12 -1.11 3.52
C THR A 401 -5.96 0.16 3.63
N THR A 402 -6.97 0.29 2.77
CA THR A 402 -8.05 1.26 2.93
C THR A 402 -9.36 0.55 3.25
N ARG A 403 -10.12 1.09 4.22
CA ARG A 403 -11.37 0.45 4.65
C ARG A 403 -12.56 0.80 3.76
N LEU A 404 -12.80 2.09 3.52
CA LEU A 404 -14.04 2.56 2.88
C LEU A 404 -13.86 3.11 1.46
N GLY A 405 -12.68 3.55 1.06
CA GLY A 405 -12.48 4.17 -0.25
C GLY A 405 -11.22 3.74 -0.96
N ASN A 406 -10.83 4.54 -1.95
CA ASN A 406 -9.89 4.11 -2.98
C ASN A 406 -8.44 4.11 -2.51
N ALA A 407 -7.63 3.24 -3.10
CA ALA A 407 -6.18 3.32 -3.07
C ALA A 407 -5.68 3.76 -4.45
N ALA A 408 -5.21 5.00 -4.55
CA ALA A 408 -4.77 5.62 -5.78
C ALA A 408 -3.29 6.03 -5.71
N THR A 409 -2.55 5.67 -6.74
CA THR A 409 -1.12 5.98 -6.87
C THR A 409 -0.86 6.58 -8.24
N THR A 410 -0.03 7.61 -8.27
CA THR A 410 0.47 8.26 -9.48
C THR A 410 1.97 8.40 -9.35
N ASP A 411 2.73 7.82 -10.28
CA ASP A 411 4.20 7.85 -10.24
C ASP A 411 4.79 7.30 -8.93
N GLY A 412 4.11 6.33 -8.32
CA GLY A 412 4.54 5.66 -7.08
C GLY A 412 5.57 4.55 -7.34
N ALA A 413 6.54 4.40 -6.45
CA ALA A 413 7.53 3.31 -6.48
C ALA A 413 7.46 2.46 -5.21
N PHE A 414 6.97 1.22 -5.32
CA PHE A 414 6.80 0.31 -4.18
C PHE A 414 7.81 -0.82 -4.25
N LEU A 415 8.52 -1.04 -3.14
CA LEU A 415 9.48 -2.12 -3.01
C LEU A 415 9.29 -2.85 -1.68
N ALA A 416 9.05 -4.16 -1.75
CA ALA A 416 9.04 -5.04 -0.59
C ALA A 416 10.06 -6.18 -0.77
N GLY A 417 10.90 -6.42 0.23
CA GLY A 417 11.83 -7.56 0.24
C GLY A 417 11.15 -8.92 0.46
N GLY A 418 9.84 -8.93 0.68
CA GLY A 418 8.97 -10.09 0.84
C GLY A 418 7.62 -9.83 0.18
N THR A 419 6.52 -10.00 0.92
CA THR A 419 5.16 -9.83 0.38
C THR A 419 4.79 -8.36 0.22
N LEU A 420 4.11 -8.04 -0.88
CA LEU A 420 3.51 -6.74 -1.12
C LEU A 420 1.99 -6.89 -1.29
N ALA A 421 1.21 -6.16 -0.51
CA ALA A 421 -0.24 -6.15 -0.61
C ALA A 421 -0.80 -4.73 -0.59
N VAL A 422 -1.66 -4.43 -1.56
CA VAL A 422 -2.48 -3.22 -1.60
C VAL A 422 -3.94 -3.64 -1.64
N THR A 423 -4.69 -3.30 -0.61
CA THR A 423 -6.11 -3.67 -0.48
C THR A 423 -6.96 -2.43 -0.27
N ALA A 424 -7.93 -2.21 -1.15
CA ALA A 424 -9.00 -1.24 -0.97
C ALA A 424 -10.32 -1.98 -0.73
N ALA A 425 -10.65 -2.26 0.54
CA ALA A 425 -11.71 -3.21 0.88
C ALA A 425 -13.09 -2.77 0.36
N GLY A 426 -13.43 -1.50 0.50
CA GLY A 426 -14.68 -0.91 0.01
C GLY A 426 -14.56 -0.11 -1.29
N GLY A 427 -13.36 0.05 -1.85
CA GLY A 427 -13.09 0.95 -2.97
C GLY A 427 -12.28 0.33 -4.10
N ALA A 428 -11.86 1.16 -5.03
CA ALA A 428 -11.03 0.76 -6.17
C ALA A 428 -9.53 0.87 -5.85
N VAL A 429 -8.72 0.07 -6.55
CA VAL A 429 -7.26 0.26 -6.63
C VAL A 429 -6.92 0.86 -8.00
N THR A 430 -6.20 1.98 -8.03
CA THR A 430 -5.74 2.61 -9.27
C THR A 430 -4.24 2.88 -9.22
N GLN A 431 -3.49 2.26 -10.13
CA GLN A 431 -2.07 2.53 -10.36
C GLN A 431 -1.90 3.29 -11.68
N THR A 432 -1.52 4.56 -11.59
CA THR A 432 -1.17 5.39 -12.75
C THR A 432 0.35 5.53 -12.84
N ARG A 433 0.95 4.99 -13.90
CA ARG A 433 2.42 4.94 -14.09
C ARG A 433 3.12 4.28 -12.89
N GLY A 434 4.43 4.42 -12.74
CA GLY A 434 5.19 3.92 -11.59
C GLY A 434 5.44 2.40 -11.59
N SER A 435 5.96 1.89 -10.47
CA SER A 435 6.38 0.50 -10.36
C SER A 435 6.04 -0.11 -9.01
N ILE A 436 5.52 -1.33 -9.02
CA ILE A 436 5.26 -2.15 -7.84
C ILE A 436 6.12 -3.41 -7.92
N THR A 437 6.94 -3.67 -6.91
CA THR A 437 7.79 -4.87 -6.87
C THR A 437 7.80 -5.50 -5.48
N GLY A 438 7.32 -6.74 -5.40
CA GLY A 438 7.48 -7.62 -4.25
C GLY A 438 8.49 -8.73 -4.56
N ALA A 439 9.40 -9.01 -3.63
CA ALA A 439 10.33 -10.12 -3.80
C ALA A 439 9.66 -11.49 -3.56
N GLY A 440 8.63 -11.53 -2.72
CA GLY A 440 7.67 -12.64 -2.60
C GLY A 440 6.41 -12.35 -3.39
N ASP A 441 5.24 -12.74 -2.87
CA ASP A 441 3.96 -12.48 -3.53
C ASP A 441 3.65 -10.98 -3.62
N ALA A 442 3.05 -10.57 -4.74
CA ALA A 442 2.53 -9.22 -4.93
C ALA A 442 1.04 -9.27 -5.24
N SER A 443 0.24 -8.43 -4.57
CA SER A 443 -1.21 -8.40 -4.75
C SER A 443 -1.80 -6.99 -4.78
N LEU A 444 -2.70 -6.77 -5.74
CA LEU A 444 -3.61 -5.64 -5.78
C LEU A 444 -5.05 -6.14 -5.65
N ARG A 445 -5.78 -5.64 -4.65
CA ARG A 445 -7.16 -6.06 -4.37
C ARG A 445 -8.08 -4.85 -4.20
N GLY A 446 -8.96 -4.61 -5.16
CA GLY A 446 -10.05 -3.64 -5.06
C GLY A 446 -11.35 -4.32 -4.71
N GLY A 447 -12.16 -3.72 -3.84
CA GLY A 447 -13.53 -4.15 -3.57
C GLY A 447 -14.44 -3.91 -4.77
N THR A 448 -14.22 -2.80 -5.50
CA THR A 448 -14.87 -2.51 -6.78
C THR A 448 -13.94 -2.84 -7.94
N ASP A 449 -13.13 -1.89 -8.41
CA ASP A 449 -12.32 -2.01 -9.61
C ASP A 449 -10.82 -2.09 -9.30
N VAL A 450 -10.05 -2.65 -10.23
CA VAL A 450 -8.60 -2.49 -10.27
C VAL A 450 -8.18 -1.95 -11.64
N THR A 451 -7.57 -0.76 -11.64
CA THR A 451 -7.08 -0.12 -12.86
C THR A 451 -5.56 0.05 -12.81
N VAL A 452 -4.85 -0.37 -13.85
CA VAL A 452 -3.42 -0.13 -14.05
C VAL A 452 -3.24 0.52 -15.41
N THR A 453 -2.75 1.76 -15.44
CA THR A 453 -2.73 2.57 -16.66
C THR A 453 -1.53 3.50 -16.71
N ASP A 454 -1.07 3.85 -17.91
CA ASP A 454 -0.09 4.92 -18.13
C ASP A 454 -0.74 6.31 -18.21
N ALA A 455 -2.08 6.37 -18.21
CA ALA A 455 -2.89 7.56 -18.46
C ALA A 455 -2.50 8.31 -19.75
N GLY A 456 -2.07 7.58 -20.79
CA GLY A 456 -1.65 8.15 -22.07
C GLY A 456 -0.28 8.80 -22.08
N SER A 457 0.51 8.65 -21.01
CA SER A 457 1.86 9.20 -20.94
C SER A 457 2.91 8.43 -21.75
N GLY A 458 2.63 7.19 -22.15
CA GLY A 458 3.61 6.27 -22.72
C GLY A 458 4.56 5.64 -21.69
N ILE A 459 4.53 6.07 -20.42
CA ILE A 459 5.31 5.47 -19.35
C ILE A 459 4.56 4.24 -18.82
N GLN A 460 4.99 3.06 -19.26
CA GLN A 460 4.37 1.79 -18.91
C GLN A 460 4.47 1.50 -17.39
N PRO A 461 3.34 1.40 -16.66
CA PRO A 461 3.36 0.88 -15.30
C PRO A 461 3.83 -0.57 -15.27
N ALA A 462 4.62 -0.91 -14.26
CA ALA A 462 5.17 -2.26 -14.09
C ALA A 462 4.81 -2.85 -12.71
N LEU A 463 4.20 -4.04 -12.71
CA LEU A 463 3.88 -4.81 -11.50
C LEU A 463 4.68 -6.10 -11.54
N ARG A 464 5.45 -6.37 -10.49
CA ARG A 464 6.36 -7.52 -10.46
C ARG A 464 6.28 -8.25 -9.13
N SER A 465 6.21 -9.57 -9.21
CA SER A 465 6.57 -10.49 -8.13
C SER A 465 7.78 -11.28 -8.59
N THR A 466 8.95 -11.09 -7.95
CA THR A 466 10.21 -11.70 -8.43
C THR A 466 10.47 -13.09 -7.89
N GLY A 467 9.76 -13.52 -6.84
CA GLY A 467 9.89 -14.85 -6.23
C GLY A 467 8.56 -15.52 -5.86
N GLY A 468 7.43 -14.86 -6.08
CA GLY A 468 6.10 -15.38 -5.76
C GLY A 468 5.09 -15.22 -6.91
N ALA A 469 3.81 -15.28 -6.56
CA ALA A 469 2.72 -15.04 -7.49
C ALA A 469 2.37 -13.55 -7.55
N LEU A 470 1.93 -13.10 -8.72
CA LEU A 470 1.31 -11.79 -8.90
C LEU A 470 -0.21 -11.97 -9.03
N THR A 471 -0.97 -11.28 -8.17
CA THR A 471 -2.44 -11.36 -8.19
C THR A 471 -3.08 -9.97 -8.30
N VAL A 472 -4.08 -9.86 -9.17
CA VAL A 472 -4.88 -8.64 -9.35
C VAL A 472 -6.35 -9.03 -9.27
N VAL A 473 -7.06 -8.50 -8.27
CA VAL A 473 -8.43 -8.90 -7.96
C VAL A 473 -9.33 -7.68 -7.81
N ALA A 474 -10.41 -7.64 -8.61
CA ALA A 474 -11.53 -6.73 -8.45
C ALA A 474 -12.74 -7.52 -7.94
N GLY A 475 -13.20 -7.23 -6.72
CA GLY A 475 -14.23 -8.03 -6.05
C GLY A 475 -15.57 -8.02 -6.78
N SER A 476 -16.16 -6.84 -6.93
CA SER A 476 -17.48 -6.64 -7.57
C SER A 476 -17.43 -5.91 -8.90
N GLY A 477 -16.27 -5.33 -9.26
CA GLY A 477 -16.06 -4.52 -10.47
C GLY A 477 -15.09 -5.18 -11.45
N ALA A 478 -14.42 -4.34 -12.25
CA ALA A 478 -13.61 -4.76 -13.38
C ALA A 478 -12.10 -4.70 -13.10
N VAL A 479 -11.32 -5.50 -13.83
CA VAL A 479 -9.87 -5.34 -13.95
C VAL A 479 -9.55 -4.71 -15.31
N SER A 480 -8.94 -3.53 -15.31
CA SER A 480 -8.55 -2.81 -16.53
C SER A 480 -7.04 -2.54 -16.54
N LEU A 481 -6.34 -3.18 -17.47
CA LEU A 481 -4.90 -3.03 -17.67
C LEU A 481 -4.64 -2.38 -19.02
N ARG A 482 -4.01 -1.21 -19.03
CA ARG A 482 -3.70 -0.44 -20.24
C ARG A 482 -2.23 -0.05 -20.30
N ASN A 483 -1.56 -0.40 -21.40
CA ASN A 483 -0.13 -0.15 -21.59
C ASN A 483 0.70 -0.63 -20.39
N ALA A 484 0.36 -1.78 -19.81
CA ALA A 484 0.90 -2.24 -18.54
C ALA A 484 1.74 -3.52 -18.70
N ARG A 485 2.78 -3.64 -17.88
CA ARG A 485 3.60 -4.85 -17.77
C ARG A 485 3.41 -5.53 -16.43
N LEU A 486 3.05 -6.80 -16.45
CA LEU A 486 2.86 -7.64 -15.26
C LEU A 486 3.79 -8.86 -15.36
N ASP A 487 4.64 -9.05 -14.36
CA ASP A 487 5.58 -10.18 -14.27
C ASP A 487 5.33 -10.96 -12.95
N GLY A 488 4.93 -12.23 -13.05
CA GLY A 488 4.75 -13.13 -11.90
C GLY A 488 5.77 -14.28 -11.91
N ALA A 489 6.58 -14.44 -10.87
CA ALA A 489 7.61 -15.48 -10.87
C ALA A 489 7.02 -16.89 -10.84
N THR A 490 6.02 -17.17 -9.99
CA THR A 490 5.43 -18.52 -9.84
C THR A 490 4.03 -18.64 -10.45
N GLY A 491 3.40 -17.52 -10.80
CA GLY A 491 2.05 -17.47 -11.36
C GLY A 491 1.57 -16.03 -11.53
N LEU A 492 0.59 -15.85 -12.42
CA LEU A 492 -0.10 -14.58 -12.62
C LEU A 492 -1.60 -14.82 -12.66
N GLY A 493 -2.33 -14.22 -11.72
CA GLY A 493 -3.78 -14.37 -11.58
C GLY A 493 -4.51 -13.03 -11.70
N LEU A 494 -5.46 -12.95 -12.61
CA LEU A 494 -6.43 -11.85 -12.73
C LEU A 494 -7.82 -12.37 -12.41
N ALA A 495 -8.55 -11.69 -11.52
CA ALA A 495 -9.93 -12.04 -11.22
C ALA A 495 -10.78 -10.77 -11.12
N ALA A 496 -11.94 -10.76 -11.76
CA ALA A 496 -12.89 -9.66 -11.71
C ALA A 496 -14.29 -10.21 -11.45
N GLY A 497 -15.10 -9.50 -10.66
CA GLY A 497 -16.54 -9.76 -10.58
C GLY A 497 -17.24 -9.47 -11.93
N GLN A 498 -16.77 -8.43 -12.62
CA GLN A 498 -17.24 -8.02 -13.95
C GLN A 498 -16.17 -8.28 -15.02
N ASP A 499 -15.85 -7.28 -15.83
CA ASP A 499 -15.03 -7.40 -17.01
C ASP A 499 -13.54 -7.50 -16.70
N ILE A 500 -12.79 -8.18 -17.58
CA ILE A 500 -11.34 -8.08 -17.66
C ILE A 500 -10.97 -7.46 -19.01
N GLY A 501 -10.39 -6.26 -18.99
CA GLY A 501 -9.89 -5.55 -20.17
C GLY A 501 -8.37 -5.46 -20.17
N LEU A 502 -7.73 -6.03 -21.18
CA LEU A 502 -6.29 -6.01 -21.42
C LEU A 502 -6.02 -5.28 -22.73
N THR A 503 -5.42 -4.09 -22.68
CA THR A 503 -5.09 -3.30 -23.87
C THR A 503 -3.63 -2.90 -23.88
N ASP A 504 -2.88 -3.27 -24.93
CA ASP A 504 -1.44 -2.98 -25.05
C ASP A 504 -0.63 -3.53 -23.87
N THR A 505 -0.95 -4.74 -23.41
CA THR A 505 -0.37 -5.31 -22.18
C THR A 505 0.67 -6.39 -22.47
N ALA A 506 1.63 -6.53 -21.56
CA ALA A 506 2.58 -7.64 -21.54
C ALA A 506 2.48 -8.38 -20.19
N LEU A 507 1.97 -9.61 -20.23
CA LEU A 507 1.77 -10.46 -19.05
C LEU A 507 2.73 -11.63 -19.16
N THR A 508 3.66 -11.76 -18.23
CA THR A 508 4.66 -12.85 -18.24
C THR A 508 4.66 -13.57 -16.91
N THR A 509 4.72 -14.90 -16.95
CA THR A 509 4.90 -15.73 -15.77
C THR A 509 5.65 -17.01 -16.10
N THR A 510 6.35 -17.59 -15.11
CA THR A 510 6.87 -18.94 -15.29
C THR A 510 5.81 -20.00 -15.05
N GLY A 511 4.96 -19.83 -14.03
CA GLY A 511 3.83 -20.73 -13.77
C GLY A 511 2.59 -20.36 -14.57
N ARG A 512 1.43 -20.83 -14.11
CA ARG A 512 0.13 -20.61 -14.76
C ARG A 512 -0.22 -19.12 -14.86
N LEU A 513 -0.71 -18.71 -16.02
CA LEU A 513 -1.39 -17.44 -16.25
C LEU A 513 -2.89 -17.70 -16.25
N ALA A 514 -3.64 -17.09 -15.33
CA ALA A 514 -5.09 -17.23 -15.26
C ALA A 514 -5.77 -15.86 -15.27
N ALA A 515 -6.85 -15.74 -16.05
CA ALA A 515 -7.74 -14.58 -16.00
C ALA A 515 -9.20 -15.05 -15.96
N ALA A 516 -9.98 -14.59 -14.98
CA ALA A 516 -11.37 -14.97 -14.81
C ALA A 516 -12.28 -13.74 -14.63
N ALA A 517 -13.08 -13.43 -15.65
CA ALA A 517 -14.15 -12.45 -15.58
C ALA A 517 -15.44 -13.15 -15.12
N GLY A 518 -15.94 -12.81 -13.93
CA GLY A 518 -17.02 -13.49 -13.23
C GLY A 518 -18.32 -13.56 -14.06
N SER A 519 -19.11 -12.48 -14.04
CA SER A 519 -20.27 -12.32 -14.93
C SER A 519 -19.96 -11.48 -16.19
N GLY A 520 -18.80 -10.82 -16.22
CA GLY A 520 -18.41 -9.90 -17.27
C GLY A 520 -17.73 -10.55 -18.48
N SER A 521 -17.32 -9.71 -19.40
CA SER A 521 -16.61 -10.08 -20.63
C SER A 521 -15.09 -10.03 -20.46
N LEU A 522 -14.39 -10.79 -21.30
CA LEU A 522 -12.95 -10.75 -21.43
C LEU A 522 -12.58 -10.08 -22.76
N ALA A 523 -11.80 -9.01 -22.71
CA ALA A 523 -11.27 -8.34 -23.89
C ALA A 523 -9.74 -8.26 -23.82
N VAL A 524 -9.06 -8.85 -24.81
CA VAL A 524 -7.60 -8.78 -24.99
C VAL A 524 -7.31 -8.13 -26.34
N LEU A 525 -6.76 -6.93 -26.31
CA LEU A 525 -6.45 -6.11 -27.48
C LEU A 525 -4.97 -5.78 -27.49
N ARG A 526 -4.24 -6.21 -28.52
CA ARG A 526 -2.78 -5.97 -28.65
C ARG A 526 -2.00 -6.44 -27.41
N GLY A 527 -2.44 -7.55 -26.81
CA GLY A 527 -1.82 -8.15 -25.64
C GLY A 527 -0.81 -9.23 -26.00
N VAL A 528 0.24 -9.35 -25.19
CA VAL A 528 1.20 -10.48 -25.22
C VAL A 528 1.14 -11.21 -23.89
N LEU A 529 0.59 -12.42 -23.90
CA LEU A 529 0.45 -13.28 -22.73
C LEU A 529 1.42 -14.45 -22.86
N THR A 530 2.34 -14.58 -21.92
CA THR A 530 3.39 -15.60 -21.93
C THR A 530 3.42 -16.35 -20.60
N SER A 531 3.21 -17.66 -20.66
CA SER A 531 3.60 -18.59 -19.61
C SER A 531 4.76 -19.44 -20.11
N THR A 532 5.85 -19.53 -19.38
CA THR A 532 7.05 -20.27 -19.83
C THR A 532 7.12 -21.71 -19.34
N ALA A 533 6.34 -22.08 -18.32
CA ALA A 533 6.29 -23.44 -17.77
C ALA A 533 4.88 -23.88 -17.33
N GLY A 534 3.85 -23.02 -17.44
CA GLY A 534 2.47 -23.34 -17.10
C GLY A 534 1.49 -23.09 -18.25
N ASP A 535 0.21 -23.22 -17.94
CA ASP A 535 -0.88 -22.98 -18.89
C ASP A 535 -1.30 -21.50 -18.93
N ILE A 536 -1.98 -21.13 -20.02
CA ILE A 536 -2.79 -19.90 -20.11
C ILE A 536 -4.26 -20.31 -20.05
N ASP A 537 -5.00 -19.88 -19.02
CA ASP A 537 -6.43 -20.18 -18.85
C ASP A 537 -7.22 -18.88 -18.69
N LEU A 538 -8.07 -18.60 -19.66
CA LEU A 538 -8.88 -17.38 -19.73
C LEU A 538 -10.37 -17.74 -19.71
N THR A 539 -11.11 -17.23 -18.74
CA THR A 539 -12.54 -17.50 -18.60
C THR A 539 -13.36 -16.22 -18.51
N ALA A 540 -14.57 -16.24 -19.10
CA ALA A 540 -15.51 -15.14 -19.00
C ALA A 540 -16.97 -15.61 -18.85
N GLY A 541 -17.68 -15.05 -17.88
CA GLY A 541 -19.12 -15.20 -17.73
C GLY A 541 -19.92 -14.59 -18.87
N GLY A 542 -19.36 -13.61 -19.58
CA GLY A 542 -19.97 -12.93 -20.74
C GLY A 542 -19.32 -13.34 -22.05
N THR A 543 -18.98 -12.35 -22.88
CA THR A 543 -18.33 -12.57 -24.18
C THR A 543 -16.80 -12.56 -24.09
N GLY A 544 -16.12 -13.12 -25.08
CA GLY A 544 -14.67 -13.05 -25.24
C GLY A 544 -14.29 -12.38 -26.54
N ALA A 545 -13.31 -11.49 -26.49
CA ALA A 545 -12.67 -10.91 -27.67
C ALA A 545 -11.16 -10.92 -27.52
N ILE A 546 -10.45 -11.59 -28.43
CA ILE A 546 -8.98 -11.60 -28.50
C ILE A 546 -8.59 -11.06 -29.87
N THR A 547 -8.02 -9.86 -29.90
CA THR A 547 -7.73 -9.09 -31.12
C THR A 547 -6.27 -8.67 -31.17
N ALA A 548 -5.59 -8.92 -32.29
CA ALA A 548 -4.21 -8.51 -32.55
C ALA A 548 -3.23 -8.93 -31.44
N SER A 549 -3.44 -10.11 -30.86
CA SER A 549 -2.78 -10.55 -29.63
C SER A 549 -1.98 -11.84 -29.82
N ALA A 550 -1.01 -12.07 -28.92
CA ALA A 550 -0.18 -13.26 -28.91
C ALA A 550 -0.32 -14.03 -27.58
N LEU A 551 -0.59 -15.33 -27.67
CA LEU A 551 -0.69 -16.25 -26.53
C LEU A 551 0.42 -17.30 -26.65
N HIS A 552 1.33 -17.36 -25.67
CA HIS A 552 2.46 -18.29 -25.66
C HIS A 552 2.48 -19.14 -24.39
N ALA A 553 2.37 -20.45 -24.56
CA ALA A 553 2.52 -21.47 -23.53
C ALA A 553 3.67 -22.43 -23.92
N PRO A 554 4.32 -23.11 -22.96
CA PRO A 554 5.49 -23.95 -23.22
C PRO A 554 5.18 -25.07 -24.21
N SER A 555 6.18 -25.41 -25.02
CA SER A 555 6.04 -26.32 -26.16
C SER A 555 5.83 -27.80 -25.81
N ALA A 556 6.23 -28.24 -24.62
CA ALA A 556 6.18 -29.67 -24.26
C ALA A 556 4.87 -30.10 -23.61
N SER A 557 4.15 -29.17 -22.97
CA SER A 557 2.96 -29.50 -22.18
C SER A 557 2.01 -28.33 -21.96
N GLY A 558 2.35 -27.12 -22.42
CA GLY A 558 1.58 -25.92 -22.14
C GLY A 558 0.32 -25.87 -22.99
N SER A 559 -0.80 -25.57 -22.35
CA SER A 559 -2.07 -25.37 -23.01
C SER A 559 -2.51 -23.90 -22.98
N VAL A 560 -3.23 -23.50 -24.01
CA VAL A 560 -3.98 -22.23 -24.06
C VAL A 560 -5.46 -22.58 -24.06
N ARG A 561 -6.19 -22.12 -23.06
CA ARG A 561 -7.63 -22.32 -22.94
C ARG A 561 -8.35 -20.98 -22.84
N VAL A 562 -9.41 -20.82 -23.62
CA VAL A 562 -10.31 -19.67 -23.58
C VAL A 562 -11.74 -20.17 -23.57
N VAL A 563 -12.48 -19.92 -22.49
CA VAL A 563 -13.88 -20.36 -22.33
C VAL A 563 -14.78 -19.18 -22.00
N THR A 564 -15.85 -19.02 -22.77
CA THR A 564 -16.84 -17.97 -22.54
C THR A 564 -18.26 -18.53 -22.50
N THR A 565 -19.12 -18.00 -21.63
CA THR A 565 -20.54 -18.42 -21.66
C THR A 565 -21.31 -17.76 -22.81
N GLY A 566 -20.85 -16.59 -23.27
CA GLY A 566 -21.30 -15.91 -24.49
C GLY A 566 -20.49 -16.28 -25.72
N GLY A 567 -20.54 -15.42 -26.75
CA GLY A 567 -19.75 -15.57 -27.98
C GLY A 567 -18.25 -15.29 -27.79
N LEU A 568 -17.45 -15.82 -28.70
CA LEU A 568 -15.99 -15.68 -28.72
C LEU A 568 -15.53 -15.14 -30.08
N ALA A 569 -14.82 -14.01 -30.10
CA ALA A 569 -14.22 -13.44 -31.29
C ALA A 569 -12.68 -13.51 -31.22
N LEU A 570 -12.07 -14.14 -32.21
CA LEU A 570 -10.62 -14.28 -32.36
C LEU A 570 -10.20 -13.60 -33.66
N SER A 571 -9.53 -12.44 -33.57
CA SER A 571 -9.06 -11.70 -34.73
C SER A 571 -7.57 -11.45 -34.64
N THR A 572 -6.84 -11.65 -35.74
CA THR A 572 -5.39 -11.42 -35.83
C THR A 572 -4.61 -12.03 -34.65
N LEU A 573 -5.02 -13.24 -34.25
CA LEU A 573 -4.52 -13.95 -33.08
C LEU A 573 -3.33 -14.84 -33.46
N THR A 574 -2.22 -14.71 -32.72
CA THR A 574 -1.10 -15.66 -32.77
C THR A 574 -1.10 -16.55 -31.55
N VAL A 575 -1.10 -17.87 -31.74
CA VAL A 575 -1.08 -18.86 -30.64
C VAL A 575 0.12 -19.76 -30.79
N SER A 576 0.79 -19.99 -29.67
CA SER A 576 1.90 -20.91 -29.56
C SER A 576 1.75 -21.73 -28.27
N ALA A 577 1.07 -22.87 -28.34
CA ALA A 577 0.97 -23.88 -27.26
C ALA A 577 1.24 -25.31 -27.75
N ASP A 578 1.32 -26.30 -26.84
CA ASP A 578 1.16 -27.71 -27.21
C ASP A 578 -0.29 -27.98 -27.65
N ALA A 579 -1.25 -27.56 -26.81
CA ALA A 579 -2.68 -27.66 -27.08
C ALA A 579 -3.38 -26.30 -26.97
N ALA A 580 -4.40 -26.06 -27.80
CA ALA A 580 -5.23 -24.86 -27.70
C ALA A 580 -6.72 -25.19 -27.73
N ASP A 581 -7.51 -24.50 -26.91
CA ASP A 581 -8.93 -24.77 -26.70
C ASP A 581 -9.73 -23.47 -26.63
N PHE A 582 -10.57 -23.22 -27.63
CA PHE A 582 -11.37 -22.01 -27.76
C PHE A 582 -12.86 -22.36 -27.76
N GLU A 583 -13.54 -22.07 -26.65
CA GLU A 583 -14.91 -22.48 -26.40
C GLU A 583 -15.83 -21.27 -26.19
N ALA A 584 -16.84 -21.10 -27.04
CA ALA A 584 -17.97 -20.20 -26.81
C ALA A 584 -19.21 -20.96 -26.31
N GLY A 585 -20.08 -20.28 -25.58
CA GLY A 585 -21.37 -20.84 -25.15
C GLY A 585 -21.30 -21.83 -23.99
N ARG A 586 -20.19 -21.89 -23.25
CA ARG A 586 -19.96 -22.92 -22.23
C ARG A 586 -19.75 -22.30 -20.85
N ILE A 587 -20.34 -22.95 -19.85
CA ILE A 587 -20.09 -22.63 -18.45
C ILE A 587 -18.69 -23.14 -18.12
N ALA A 588 -17.81 -22.23 -17.70
CA ALA A 588 -16.48 -22.59 -17.25
C ALA A 588 -16.60 -23.66 -16.14
N PRO A 589 -16.08 -24.87 -16.37
CA PRO A 589 -16.14 -25.91 -15.37
C PRO A 589 -15.22 -25.56 -14.19
N THR A 590 -15.57 -26.04 -13.00
CA THR A 590 -14.75 -25.89 -11.80
C THR A 590 -13.39 -26.60 -11.91
N ASP A 591 -13.26 -27.56 -12.83
CA ASP A 591 -12.01 -28.25 -13.19
C ASP A 591 -11.61 -27.91 -14.65
N ALA A 592 -10.35 -27.54 -14.83
CA ALA A 592 -9.73 -27.24 -16.12
C ALA A 592 -9.85 -28.38 -17.15
N ARG A 593 -10.05 -29.63 -16.70
CA ARG A 593 -10.14 -30.81 -17.57
C ARG A 593 -11.57 -31.21 -17.94
N THR A 594 -12.56 -30.65 -17.27
CA THR A 594 -13.96 -30.99 -17.53
C THR A 594 -14.46 -30.15 -18.70
N TYR A 595 -15.33 -30.73 -19.53
CA TYR A 595 -15.96 -30.01 -20.64
C TYR A 595 -17.21 -29.30 -20.13
N GLY A 596 -17.32 -27.99 -20.37
CA GLY A 596 -18.39 -27.18 -19.80
C GLY A 596 -19.76 -27.51 -20.38
N ALA A 597 -20.80 -27.51 -19.54
CA ALA A 597 -22.19 -27.55 -19.99
C ALA A 597 -22.49 -26.29 -20.81
N THR A 598 -23.30 -26.40 -21.87
CA THR A 598 -23.64 -25.25 -22.70
C THR A 598 -24.70 -24.36 -22.06
N ASN A 599 -24.56 -23.05 -22.20
CA ASN A 599 -25.51 -22.04 -21.69
C ASN A 599 -26.55 -21.60 -22.76
N GLY A 600 -26.73 -22.39 -23.82
CA GLY A 600 -27.69 -22.11 -24.91
C GLY A 600 -27.10 -22.32 -26.30
N ALA A 601 -27.98 -22.37 -27.30
CA ALA A 601 -27.63 -22.73 -28.68
C ALA A 601 -27.09 -21.58 -29.55
N SER A 602 -26.94 -20.36 -29.02
CA SER A 602 -26.70 -19.16 -29.86
C SER A 602 -25.28 -18.61 -29.82
N ALA A 603 -24.39 -19.16 -28.98
CA ALA A 603 -23.04 -18.63 -28.85
C ALA A 603 -22.15 -19.02 -30.04
N LEU A 604 -21.66 -18.01 -30.75
CA LEU A 604 -20.86 -18.15 -31.96
C LEU A 604 -19.37 -17.97 -31.64
N THR A 605 -18.52 -18.81 -32.24
CA THR A 605 -17.07 -18.58 -32.30
C THR A 605 -16.71 -17.97 -33.64
N VAL A 606 -16.25 -16.74 -33.66
CA VAL A 606 -15.82 -16.02 -34.86
C VAL A 606 -14.30 -16.02 -34.93
N THR A 607 -13.75 -16.37 -36.09
CA THR A 607 -12.32 -16.35 -36.36
C THR A 607 -12.01 -15.48 -37.58
N ASP A 608 -11.02 -14.61 -37.45
CA ASP A 608 -10.58 -13.68 -38.49
C ASP A 608 -9.06 -13.49 -38.44
N GLY A 609 -8.31 -14.40 -39.09
CA GLY A 609 -6.85 -14.36 -39.10
C GLY A 609 -6.24 -14.97 -37.85
N VAL A 610 -6.37 -16.29 -37.68
CA VAL A 610 -5.71 -17.04 -36.59
C VAL A 610 -4.46 -17.71 -37.14
N THR A 611 -3.31 -17.47 -36.53
CA THR A 611 -2.06 -18.18 -36.81
C THR A 611 -1.65 -18.98 -35.58
N ALA A 612 -1.58 -20.29 -35.72
CA ALA A 612 -1.29 -21.19 -34.61
C ALA A 612 -0.08 -22.07 -34.93
N SER A 613 0.91 -22.09 -34.03
CA SER A 613 1.93 -23.13 -33.96
C SER A 613 1.52 -24.09 -32.85
N ILE A 614 1.17 -25.34 -33.19
CA ILE A 614 0.54 -26.28 -32.25
C ILE A 614 1.35 -27.58 -32.20
N GLY A 615 1.52 -28.13 -31.00
CA GLY A 615 2.21 -29.41 -30.79
C GLY A 615 1.29 -30.62 -31.03
N SER A 616 0.13 -30.64 -30.38
CA SER A 616 -0.76 -31.79 -30.36
C SER A 616 -2.15 -31.53 -30.96
N LYS A 617 -2.86 -30.47 -30.53
CA LYS A 617 -4.27 -30.27 -30.93
C LYS A 617 -4.78 -28.84 -30.74
N ILE A 618 -5.75 -28.45 -31.54
CA ILE A 618 -6.46 -27.17 -31.43
C ILE A 618 -7.98 -27.37 -31.63
N LEU A 619 -8.80 -26.80 -30.75
CA LEU A 619 -10.27 -26.83 -30.83
C LEU A 619 -10.84 -25.43 -30.99
N PHE A 620 -11.79 -25.30 -31.91
CA PHE A 620 -12.73 -24.17 -32.00
C PHE A 620 -14.15 -24.70 -31.79
N ALA A 621 -14.80 -24.30 -30.70
CA ALA A 621 -16.12 -24.77 -30.33
C ALA A 621 -17.12 -23.63 -30.13
N GLY A 622 -18.35 -23.82 -30.60
CA GLY A 622 -19.45 -22.86 -30.43
C GLY A 622 -20.79 -23.47 -30.82
N PRO A 623 -21.75 -23.63 -29.88
CA PRO A 623 -23.03 -24.27 -30.17
C PRO A 623 -23.89 -23.50 -31.19
N GLY A 624 -23.72 -22.17 -31.25
CA GLY A 624 -24.31 -21.30 -32.27
C GLY A 624 -23.57 -21.25 -33.59
N GLY A 625 -22.46 -22.00 -33.69
CA GLY A 625 -21.67 -22.15 -34.91
C GLY A 625 -20.21 -21.73 -34.73
N VAL A 626 -19.45 -21.93 -35.81
CA VAL A 626 -18.09 -21.38 -35.96
C VAL A 626 -18.05 -20.61 -37.27
N SER A 627 -17.62 -19.34 -37.26
CA SER A 627 -17.55 -18.49 -38.45
C SER A 627 -16.13 -18.03 -38.71
N GLY A 628 -15.48 -18.64 -39.70
CA GLY A 628 -14.17 -18.27 -40.23
C GLY A 628 -14.32 -17.25 -41.35
N ILE A 629 -14.17 -15.98 -41.00
CA ILE A 629 -14.18 -14.86 -41.94
C ILE A 629 -12.80 -14.74 -42.61
N GLY A 630 -11.74 -14.87 -41.81
CA GLY A 630 -10.35 -14.85 -42.26
C GLY A 630 -9.69 -16.23 -42.20
N PRO A 631 -8.46 -16.39 -42.73
CA PRO A 631 -7.76 -17.68 -42.73
C PRO A 631 -7.35 -18.10 -41.32
N ILE A 632 -7.47 -19.40 -41.06
CA ILE A 632 -6.91 -20.11 -39.91
C ILE A 632 -5.69 -20.90 -40.42
N LEU A 633 -4.49 -20.46 -40.07
CA LEU A 633 -3.24 -21.14 -40.40
C LEU A 633 -2.74 -21.94 -39.20
N VAL A 634 -2.64 -23.25 -39.34
CA VAL A 634 -2.08 -24.14 -38.31
C VAL A 634 -0.79 -24.76 -38.82
N THR A 635 0.28 -24.58 -38.05
CA THR A 635 1.61 -25.14 -38.32
C THR A 635 2.01 -26.10 -37.20
N PRO A 636 2.55 -27.28 -37.53
CA PRO A 636 3.13 -28.16 -36.52
C PRO A 636 4.31 -27.48 -35.82
N ARG A 637 4.37 -27.54 -34.48
CA ARG A 637 5.58 -27.12 -33.73
C ARG A 637 6.67 -28.20 -33.72
N GLY A 638 6.31 -29.46 -33.95
CA GLY A 638 7.22 -30.60 -33.89
C GLY A 638 6.96 -31.61 -35.00
N THR A 639 7.37 -32.85 -34.77
CA THR A 639 7.12 -33.98 -35.67
C THR A 639 5.67 -34.46 -35.70
N PRO A 640 4.87 -34.38 -34.60
CA PRO A 640 3.46 -34.70 -34.68
C PRO A 640 2.73 -33.63 -35.49
N LEU A 641 1.80 -34.08 -36.31
CA LEU A 641 0.89 -33.24 -37.07
C LEU A 641 -0.32 -32.94 -36.19
N PRO A 642 -0.52 -31.70 -35.72
CA PRO A 642 -1.54 -31.40 -34.73
C PRO A 642 -2.94 -31.61 -35.28
N ALA A 643 -3.86 -32.10 -34.46
CA ALA A 643 -5.26 -32.23 -34.84
C ALA A 643 -5.99 -30.89 -34.76
N VAL A 644 -6.72 -30.52 -35.81
CA VAL A 644 -7.55 -29.31 -35.83
C VAL A 644 -9.01 -29.70 -35.73
N LEU A 645 -9.72 -29.22 -34.72
CA LEU A 645 -11.10 -29.61 -34.43
C LEU A 645 -12.03 -28.40 -34.52
N PHE A 646 -13.20 -28.61 -35.12
CA PHE A 646 -14.33 -27.68 -35.09
C PHE A 646 -15.54 -28.40 -34.47
N ASP A 647 -16.09 -27.86 -33.38
CA ASP A 647 -17.20 -28.48 -32.65
C ASP A 647 -18.39 -27.53 -32.47
N THR A 648 -19.49 -27.82 -33.18
CA THR A 648 -20.73 -27.03 -33.05
C THR A 648 -21.77 -27.69 -32.16
N ARG A 649 -21.43 -28.79 -31.47
CA ARG A 649 -22.40 -29.60 -30.74
C ARG A 649 -22.80 -28.96 -29.40
N ILE A 650 -24.10 -29.03 -29.10
CA ILE A 650 -24.72 -28.39 -27.93
C ILE A 650 -24.47 -29.19 -26.63
N ALA A 651 -24.17 -30.49 -26.66
CA ALA A 651 -23.93 -31.22 -25.41
C ALA A 651 -23.09 -32.48 -25.64
N PRO A 652 -21.79 -32.38 -25.94
CA PRO A 652 -21.02 -33.59 -26.13
C PRO A 652 -20.76 -34.25 -24.78
N GLY A 653 -20.83 -35.59 -24.77
CA GLY A 653 -20.60 -36.40 -23.58
C GLY A 653 -19.16 -36.35 -23.05
N SER A 654 -18.22 -35.76 -23.78
CA SER A 654 -16.81 -35.64 -23.42
C SER A 654 -16.11 -34.52 -24.21
N ASN A 655 -15.02 -33.97 -23.66
CA ASN A 655 -14.16 -33.04 -24.39
C ASN A 655 -13.54 -33.77 -25.60
N PRO A 656 -13.74 -33.33 -26.84
CA PRO A 656 -13.17 -34.00 -28.00
C PRO A 656 -11.63 -34.04 -27.99
N LEU A 657 -11.00 -33.10 -27.29
CA LEU A 657 -9.55 -33.08 -27.11
C LEU A 657 -9.03 -34.27 -26.28
N SER A 658 -9.85 -34.92 -25.45
CA SER A 658 -9.40 -36.12 -24.71
C SER A 658 -9.43 -37.39 -25.56
N ILE A 659 -10.13 -37.36 -26.69
CA ILE A 659 -10.30 -38.49 -27.61
C ILE A 659 -9.26 -38.44 -28.74
N VAL A 660 -9.01 -37.25 -29.28
CA VAL A 660 -8.17 -37.08 -30.47
C VAL A 660 -6.69 -37.00 -30.11
N GLN A 661 -5.88 -37.73 -30.86
CA GLN A 661 -4.41 -37.71 -30.82
C GLN A 661 -3.85 -37.06 -32.11
N PRO A 662 -2.67 -36.42 -32.05
CA PRO A 662 -1.99 -35.91 -33.24
C PRO A 662 -1.59 -37.04 -34.18
N ASP A 663 -1.50 -36.72 -35.47
CA ASP A 663 -1.03 -37.66 -36.48
C ASP A 663 0.49 -37.74 -36.48
N THR A 664 1.00 -38.91 -36.86
CA THR A 664 2.43 -39.10 -37.10
C THR A 664 2.74 -38.80 -38.55
N ALA A 665 3.67 -37.87 -38.80
CA ALA A 665 4.09 -37.52 -40.15
C ALA A 665 4.60 -38.75 -40.92
N GLY A 666 4.18 -38.91 -42.18
CA GLY A 666 4.59 -40.01 -43.06
C GLY A 666 3.84 -41.33 -42.86
N VAL A 667 2.98 -41.45 -41.84
CA VAL A 667 2.13 -42.63 -41.64
C VAL A 667 0.85 -42.51 -42.47
N ILE A 668 0.41 -43.60 -43.10
CA ILE A 668 -0.83 -43.60 -43.89
C ILE A 668 -2.06 -43.48 -42.98
N ALA A 669 -3.15 -42.91 -43.50
CA ALA A 669 -4.35 -42.57 -42.72
C ALA A 669 -4.95 -43.74 -41.90
N SER A 670 -4.86 -44.98 -42.39
CA SER A 670 -5.35 -46.18 -41.71
C SER A 670 -4.47 -46.63 -40.54
N GLN A 671 -3.21 -46.20 -40.51
CA GLN A 671 -2.23 -46.50 -39.47
C GLN A 671 -2.04 -45.33 -38.50
N GLN A 672 -2.74 -44.21 -38.71
CA GLN A 672 -2.68 -43.07 -37.80
C GLN A 672 -3.25 -43.44 -36.43
N PRO A 673 -2.69 -42.92 -35.32
CA PRO A 673 -3.16 -43.21 -33.97
C PRO A 673 -4.65 -42.87 -33.78
N THR A 674 -5.07 -41.72 -34.32
CA THR A 674 -6.49 -41.38 -34.38
C THR A 674 -7.12 -42.06 -35.58
N GLN A 675 -7.74 -43.22 -35.38
CA GLN A 675 -8.52 -43.88 -36.42
C GLN A 675 -9.95 -43.31 -36.46
N VAL A 676 -10.34 -42.80 -37.63
CA VAL A 676 -11.70 -42.30 -37.91
C VAL A 676 -12.69 -43.49 -37.97
N ARG A 677 -12.23 -44.63 -38.48
CA ARG A 677 -12.91 -45.93 -38.49
C ARG A 677 -11.89 -47.04 -38.24
N SER A 678 -12.21 -48.00 -37.37
CA SER A 678 -11.41 -49.22 -37.17
C SER A 678 -11.70 -50.31 -38.20
N ALA A 679 -12.91 -50.31 -38.79
CA ALA A 679 -13.32 -51.14 -39.92
C ALA A 679 -14.51 -50.49 -40.67
N PRO A 680 -14.74 -50.79 -41.96
CA PRO A 680 -15.92 -50.30 -42.70
C PRO A 680 -17.23 -50.66 -41.97
N GLY A 681 -18.04 -49.65 -41.61
CA GLY A 681 -19.32 -49.84 -40.94
C GLY A 681 -19.27 -50.05 -39.42
N ALA A 682 -18.09 -50.21 -38.83
CA ALA A 682 -17.93 -50.29 -37.38
C ALA A 682 -17.77 -48.89 -36.77
N GLN A 683 -18.45 -48.62 -35.65
CA GLN A 683 -18.10 -47.46 -34.83
C GLN A 683 -16.76 -47.75 -34.14
N SER A 684 -15.79 -46.86 -34.28
CA SER A 684 -14.50 -46.98 -33.59
C SER A 684 -14.68 -46.85 -32.06
N PRO A 685 -13.88 -47.53 -31.23
CA PRO A 685 -13.84 -47.30 -29.78
C PRO A 685 -13.46 -45.84 -29.46
N GLY A 686 -14.19 -45.17 -28.56
CA GLY A 686 -13.92 -43.78 -28.16
C GLY A 686 -14.78 -42.71 -28.86
N ALA A 687 -15.95 -43.09 -29.39
CA ALA A 687 -16.91 -42.19 -30.04
C ALA A 687 -17.08 -40.86 -29.28
N PHE A 688 -17.13 -39.75 -30.01
CA PHE A 688 -17.35 -38.38 -29.51
C PHE A 688 -18.70 -38.17 -28.77
N GLY A 689 -19.37 -39.23 -28.31
CA GLY A 689 -20.71 -39.22 -27.74
C GLY A 689 -21.79 -39.39 -28.79
N LEU A 690 -23.03 -39.63 -28.34
CA LEU A 690 -24.21 -39.62 -29.20
C LEU A 690 -24.63 -38.16 -29.45
N PRO A 691 -24.90 -37.77 -30.69
CA PRO A 691 -25.39 -36.44 -31.00
C PRO A 691 -26.80 -36.25 -30.43
N ASN A 692 -27.06 -35.08 -29.84
CA ASN A 692 -28.40 -34.71 -29.40
C ASN A 692 -29.19 -34.19 -30.60
N GLN A 693 -29.95 -35.08 -31.24
CA GLN A 693 -30.64 -34.80 -32.51
C GLN A 693 -31.81 -33.82 -32.40
N SER A 694 -32.18 -33.36 -31.19
CA SER A 694 -33.36 -32.51 -30.99
C SER A 694 -33.16 -31.04 -31.32
N ILE A 695 -31.90 -30.56 -31.37
CA ILE A 695 -31.57 -29.16 -31.67
C ILE A 695 -30.44 -29.13 -32.69
N ALA A 696 -30.70 -28.53 -33.85
CA ALA A 696 -29.68 -28.36 -34.87
C ALA A 696 -28.57 -27.43 -34.35
N ALA A 697 -27.33 -27.89 -34.48
CA ALA A 697 -26.13 -27.10 -34.24
C ALA A 697 -26.05 -25.92 -35.22
N GLY A 698 -25.36 -24.86 -34.81
CA GLY A 698 -25.08 -23.73 -35.70
C GLY A 698 -24.20 -24.08 -36.91
N THR A 699 -24.15 -23.15 -37.85
CA THR A 699 -23.36 -23.29 -39.09
C THR A 699 -21.85 -23.17 -38.80
N ALA A 700 -21.04 -23.99 -39.46
CA ALA A 700 -19.58 -23.87 -39.46
C ALA A 700 -19.09 -23.34 -40.81
N ASN A 701 -18.80 -22.04 -40.90
CA ASN A 701 -18.04 -21.49 -42.03
C ASN A 701 -16.55 -21.59 -41.69
N ILE A 702 -15.75 -22.28 -42.49
CA ILE A 702 -14.32 -22.50 -42.18
C ILE A 702 -13.43 -22.07 -43.35
N ASN A 703 -12.32 -21.43 -43.03
CA ASN A 703 -11.24 -21.15 -43.98
C ASN A 703 -9.94 -21.58 -43.32
N VAL A 704 -9.58 -22.85 -43.48
CA VAL A 704 -8.48 -23.48 -42.73
C VAL A 704 -7.38 -23.98 -43.64
N ASN A 705 -6.14 -23.66 -43.28
CA ASN A 705 -4.92 -24.25 -43.81
C ASN A 705 -4.14 -24.89 -42.68
N ALA A 706 -4.22 -26.21 -42.58
CA ALA A 706 -3.51 -27.03 -41.61
C ALA A 706 -2.36 -27.83 -42.26
N GLY A 707 -2.05 -27.59 -43.55
CA GLY A 707 -1.02 -28.34 -44.28
C GLY A 707 -1.32 -29.85 -44.29
N GLN A 708 -0.46 -30.64 -43.65
CA GLN A 708 -0.60 -32.10 -43.54
C GLN A 708 -1.37 -32.55 -42.28
N SER A 709 -1.79 -31.63 -41.42
CA SER A 709 -2.55 -31.95 -40.22
C SER A 709 -3.95 -32.49 -40.51
N PRO A 710 -4.47 -33.41 -39.69
CA PRO A 710 -5.86 -33.83 -39.79
C PRO A 710 -6.82 -32.74 -39.30
N VAL A 711 -7.95 -32.60 -39.98
CA VAL A 711 -9.07 -31.74 -39.58
C VAL A 711 -10.28 -32.60 -39.21
N PHE A 712 -10.89 -32.32 -38.06
CA PHE A 712 -12.08 -32.98 -37.54
C PHE A 712 -13.25 -31.99 -37.47
N LEU A 713 -14.37 -32.37 -38.06
CA LEU A 713 -15.63 -31.62 -38.03
C LEU A 713 -16.65 -32.37 -37.18
N LEU A 714 -17.04 -31.80 -36.05
CA LEU A 714 -18.04 -32.35 -35.14
C LEU A 714 -19.30 -31.50 -35.26
N VAL A 715 -20.26 -31.94 -36.07
CA VAL A 715 -21.39 -31.14 -36.54
C VAL A 715 -22.72 -31.89 -36.45
N ASP A 716 -23.62 -31.42 -35.59
CA ASP A 716 -24.92 -32.07 -35.34
C ASP A 716 -26.07 -31.30 -36.00
N GLY A 717 -26.39 -31.60 -37.26
CA GLY A 717 -27.50 -30.99 -37.99
C GLY A 717 -27.20 -29.63 -38.64
N GLY A 718 -26.07 -29.00 -38.27
CA GLY A 718 -25.59 -27.75 -38.88
C GLY A 718 -25.05 -27.91 -40.29
N THR A 719 -24.86 -26.80 -41.01
CA THR A 719 -24.19 -26.78 -42.30
C THR A 719 -22.71 -26.42 -42.16
N VAL A 720 -21.85 -27.00 -42.99
CA VAL A 720 -20.42 -26.64 -43.07
C VAL A 720 -20.09 -26.09 -44.44
N LEU A 721 -19.47 -24.92 -44.50
CA LEU A 721 -19.11 -24.23 -45.75
C LEU A 721 -17.67 -23.71 -45.68
N GLY A 722 -17.01 -23.56 -46.83
CA GLY A 722 -15.76 -22.79 -46.95
C GLY A 722 -14.58 -23.57 -47.56
N THR A 723 -13.36 -23.22 -47.16
CA THR A 723 -12.11 -23.73 -47.75
C THR A 723 -11.28 -24.54 -46.76
N ILE A 724 -10.61 -25.59 -47.26
CA ILE A 724 -9.81 -26.50 -46.46
C ILE A 724 -8.50 -26.91 -47.18
N THR A 725 -7.39 -26.86 -46.45
CA THR A 725 -6.12 -27.53 -46.78
C THR A 725 -5.71 -28.36 -45.58
N ALA A 726 -5.70 -29.68 -45.71
CA ALA A 726 -5.44 -30.61 -44.61
C ALA A 726 -4.82 -31.92 -45.11
N GLY A 727 -4.20 -32.72 -44.24
CA GLY A 727 -3.74 -34.07 -44.59
C GLY A 727 -4.88 -35.05 -44.75
N ARG A 728 -5.92 -34.93 -43.90
CA ARG A 728 -7.16 -35.70 -43.99
C ARG A 728 -8.31 -34.96 -43.33
N LEU A 729 -9.53 -35.37 -43.68
CA LEU A 729 -10.77 -34.81 -43.15
C LEU A 729 -11.59 -35.90 -42.47
N ALA A 730 -11.97 -35.70 -41.21
CA ALA A 730 -12.83 -36.58 -40.45
C ALA A 730 -14.11 -35.86 -40.07
N ILE A 731 -15.26 -36.49 -40.29
CA ILE A 731 -16.57 -35.89 -40.02
C ILE A 731 -17.32 -36.75 -39.01
N HIS A 732 -17.87 -36.12 -37.97
CA HIS A 732 -18.69 -36.76 -36.95
C HIS A 732 -19.96 -35.95 -36.71
N GLY A 733 -21.10 -36.63 -36.71
CA GLY A 733 -22.39 -36.04 -36.36
C GLY A 733 -23.55 -36.66 -37.13
N THR A 734 -24.74 -36.09 -36.97
CA THR A 734 -25.98 -36.56 -37.62
C THR A 734 -26.72 -35.40 -38.28
N GLY A 735 -27.21 -35.59 -39.51
CA GLY A 735 -27.98 -34.56 -40.23
C GLY A 735 -27.11 -33.46 -40.86
N GLY A 736 -27.73 -32.41 -41.41
CA GLY A 736 -27.01 -31.28 -42.01
C GLY A 736 -26.42 -31.52 -43.41
N GLY A 737 -25.40 -30.73 -43.76
CA GLY A 737 -24.68 -30.80 -45.03
C GLY A 737 -23.31 -30.10 -44.98
N MET A 738 -22.39 -30.47 -45.86
CA MET A 738 -21.05 -29.92 -45.94
C MET A 738 -20.72 -29.61 -47.40
N THR A 739 -20.22 -28.41 -47.68
CA THR A 739 -19.65 -28.04 -48.99
C THR A 739 -18.31 -27.35 -48.78
N LEU A 740 -17.23 -28.11 -48.97
CA LEU A 740 -15.86 -27.60 -48.82
C LEU A 740 -15.11 -27.60 -50.15
N PHE A 741 -14.17 -26.67 -50.29
CA PHE A 741 -13.26 -26.58 -51.42
C PHE A 741 -11.80 -26.56 -50.96
N GLY A 742 -10.90 -27.24 -51.68
CA GLY A 742 -9.46 -27.15 -51.44
C GLY A 742 -8.73 -28.49 -51.58
N THR A 743 -7.68 -28.67 -50.77
CA THR A 743 -6.76 -29.81 -50.91
C THR A 743 -6.82 -30.74 -49.71
N LEU A 744 -6.82 -32.05 -49.95
CA LEU A 744 -6.62 -33.07 -48.92
C LEU A 744 -5.43 -33.95 -49.30
N ASN A 745 -4.45 -34.09 -48.41
CA ASN A 745 -3.18 -34.79 -48.65
C ASN A 745 -2.48 -34.33 -49.94
N GLY A 746 -2.58 -33.04 -50.29
CA GLY A 746 -2.06 -32.47 -51.53
C GLY A 746 -2.90 -32.74 -52.80
N SER A 747 -3.93 -33.59 -52.73
CA SER A 747 -4.84 -33.85 -53.85
C SER A 747 -5.93 -32.77 -53.97
N VAL A 748 -6.33 -32.47 -55.21
CA VAL A 748 -7.43 -31.55 -55.57
C VAL A 748 -8.59 -32.30 -56.23
N GLY A 749 -9.71 -31.62 -56.44
CA GLY A 749 -10.85 -32.17 -57.18
C GLY A 749 -11.42 -33.42 -56.49
N ALA A 750 -11.78 -34.41 -57.30
CA ALA A 750 -12.45 -35.61 -56.84
C ALA A 750 -11.55 -36.57 -56.04
N GLU A 751 -10.24 -36.52 -56.28
CA GLU A 751 -9.25 -37.34 -55.55
C GLU A 751 -9.15 -36.95 -54.07
N ALA A 752 -9.34 -35.67 -53.76
CA ALA A 752 -9.37 -35.19 -52.38
C ALA A 752 -10.43 -35.93 -51.54
N ALA A 753 -11.58 -36.29 -52.12
CA ALA A 753 -12.68 -36.95 -51.42
C ALA A 753 -12.31 -38.33 -50.84
N ARG A 754 -11.24 -38.98 -51.32
CA ARG A 754 -10.75 -40.26 -50.79
C ARG A 754 -10.08 -40.11 -49.41
N PHE A 755 -9.62 -38.91 -49.07
CA PHE A 755 -9.00 -38.59 -47.78
C PHE A 755 -10.00 -38.01 -46.77
N ALA A 756 -11.29 -37.99 -47.13
CA ALA A 756 -12.39 -37.63 -46.24
C ALA A 756 -13.10 -38.89 -45.76
N ASP A 757 -13.29 -39.01 -44.44
CA ASP A 757 -14.02 -40.12 -43.84
C ASP A 757 -15.09 -39.63 -42.86
N ILE A 758 -16.20 -40.36 -42.79
CA ILE A 758 -17.36 -40.06 -41.96
C ILE A 758 -17.42 -41.13 -40.88
N THR A 759 -17.15 -40.76 -39.63
CA THR A 759 -17.06 -41.69 -38.50
C THR A 759 -18.36 -42.46 -38.18
N ARG A 760 -19.53 -41.96 -38.60
CA ARG A 760 -20.84 -42.58 -38.34
C ARG A 760 -21.51 -43.08 -39.63
N PRO A 761 -22.31 -44.15 -39.57
CA PRO A 761 -23.25 -44.47 -40.64
C PRO A 761 -24.23 -43.31 -40.81
N ILE A 762 -24.13 -42.62 -41.93
CA ILE A 762 -25.09 -41.60 -42.35
C ILE A 762 -26.02 -42.26 -43.36
N GLU A 763 -27.33 -42.01 -43.26
CA GLU A 763 -28.30 -42.51 -44.25
C GLU A 763 -27.87 -42.12 -45.67
N ALA A 764 -28.04 -43.01 -46.64
CA ALA A 764 -27.56 -42.82 -48.01
C ALA A 764 -27.99 -41.48 -48.63
N ASN A 765 -29.21 -41.03 -48.35
CA ASN A 765 -29.74 -39.75 -48.81
C ASN A 765 -29.03 -38.54 -48.18
N SER A 766 -28.54 -38.69 -46.95
CA SER A 766 -27.81 -37.65 -46.24
C SER A 766 -26.36 -37.55 -46.69
N LEU A 767 -25.74 -38.65 -47.17
CA LEU A 767 -24.37 -38.63 -47.70
C LEU A 767 -24.22 -37.67 -48.88
N GLN A 768 -25.23 -37.53 -49.73
CA GLN A 768 -25.21 -36.62 -50.90
C GLN A 768 -25.00 -35.14 -50.53
N ARG A 769 -25.25 -34.78 -49.27
CA ARG A 769 -25.08 -33.43 -48.72
C ARG A 769 -23.66 -33.15 -48.25
N TYR A 770 -22.79 -34.15 -48.17
CA TYR A 770 -21.40 -34.00 -47.75
C TYR A 770 -20.49 -34.02 -48.97
N ARG A 771 -20.02 -32.84 -49.37
CA ARG A 771 -19.23 -32.64 -50.59
C ARG A 771 -17.91 -31.95 -50.30
N ILE A 772 -16.86 -32.45 -50.96
CA ILE A 772 -15.59 -31.76 -51.10
C ILE A 772 -15.25 -31.62 -52.58
N ASN A 773 -14.90 -30.41 -53.03
CA ASN A 773 -14.67 -30.10 -54.44
C ASN A 773 -15.83 -30.58 -55.35
N ALA A 774 -17.07 -30.36 -54.91
CA ALA A 774 -18.32 -30.85 -55.51
C ALA A 774 -18.54 -32.38 -55.54
N CYS A 775 -17.59 -33.19 -55.08
CA CYS A 775 -17.67 -34.65 -55.01
C CYS A 775 -18.22 -35.12 -53.66
N VAL A 776 -19.14 -36.10 -53.70
CA VAL A 776 -19.74 -36.68 -52.49
C VAL A 776 -18.71 -37.52 -51.74
N VAL A 777 -18.53 -37.25 -50.45
CA VAL A 777 -17.67 -38.06 -49.56
C VAL A 777 -18.20 -39.49 -49.56
N SER A 778 -17.34 -40.49 -49.74
CA SER A 778 -17.65 -41.93 -49.92
C SER A 778 -18.24 -42.37 -51.28
N SER A 779 -18.42 -41.47 -52.25
CA SER A 779 -18.87 -41.86 -53.59
C SER A 779 -17.74 -42.50 -54.41
N ILE A 780 -17.93 -43.77 -54.80
CA ILE A 780 -17.07 -44.48 -55.75
C ILE A 780 -17.11 -43.79 -57.13
N ASN A 781 -18.20 -43.12 -57.49
CA ASN A 781 -18.35 -42.46 -58.80
C ASN A 781 -17.52 -41.18 -58.93
N CYS A 782 -16.96 -40.66 -57.84
CA CYS A 782 -16.02 -39.54 -57.87
C CYS A 782 -14.56 -39.99 -58.01
N VAL A 783 -14.29 -41.30 -57.98
CA VAL A 783 -12.93 -41.88 -58.01
C VAL A 783 -12.47 -42.14 -59.45
N VAL A 784 -13.37 -42.09 -60.42
CA VAL A 784 -13.09 -42.41 -61.81
C VAL A 784 -13.10 -41.10 -62.61
N PRO A 785 -11.93 -40.56 -63.03
CA PRO A 785 -11.95 -39.64 -64.14
C PRO A 785 -12.66 -40.38 -65.27
N PRO A 786 -13.55 -39.74 -66.07
CA PRO A 786 -13.87 -40.29 -67.35
C PRO A 786 -12.54 -40.31 -68.13
N SER A 787 -11.79 -41.41 -67.99
CA SER A 787 -10.99 -41.86 -69.10
C SER A 787 -12.03 -42.05 -70.18
N ILE A 788 -12.11 -41.05 -71.07
CA ILE A 788 -12.45 -41.34 -72.44
C ILE A 788 -11.34 -42.31 -72.83
N GLN A 789 -11.58 -43.59 -72.57
CA GLN A 789 -10.88 -44.65 -73.25
C GLN A 789 -11.27 -44.36 -74.70
N ILE A 790 -10.39 -43.65 -75.40
CA ILE A 790 -10.38 -43.65 -76.84
C ILE A 790 -10.17 -45.12 -77.13
N ILE A 791 -11.28 -45.83 -77.35
CA ILE A 791 -11.27 -47.14 -77.94
C ILE A 791 -10.45 -46.90 -79.20
N PRO A 792 -9.23 -47.47 -79.33
CA PRO A 792 -8.52 -47.41 -80.60
C PRO A 792 -9.53 -47.87 -81.65
N PRO A 793 -9.70 -47.16 -82.78
CA PRO A 793 -10.63 -47.61 -83.80
C PRO A 793 -10.39 -49.10 -84.02
N ARG A 794 -11.43 -49.92 -83.81
CA ARG A 794 -11.36 -51.36 -84.05
C ARG A 794 -10.62 -51.54 -85.38
N PRO A 795 -9.58 -52.37 -85.47
CA PRO A 795 -9.06 -52.77 -86.75
C PRO A 795 -10.26 -53.21 -87.59
N SER A 796 -10.47 -52.57 -88.73
CA SER A 796 -11.50 -53.01 -89.65
C SER A 796 -11.20 -54.47 -89.99
N ASP A 797 -12.09 -55.38 -89.63
CA ASP A 797 -12.02 -56.78 -90.06
C ASP A 797 -12.00 -56.78 -91.59
N ARG A 798 -10.83 -57.05 -92.17
CA ARG A 798 -10.70 -57.30 -93.61
C ARG A 798 -10.98 -58.78 -93.85
N ALA A 799 -12.20 -59.08 -94.26
CA ALA A 799 -12.48 -60.35 -94.92
C ALA A 799 -11.90 -60.29 -96.34
N GLN A 800 -10.85 -61.08 -96.59
CA GLN A 800 -10.28 -61.24 -97.93
C GLN A 800 -10.89 -62.49 -98.56
N PHE A 801 -11.74 -62.30 -99.57
CA PHE A 801 -12.28 -63.39 -100.37
C PHE A 801 -11.36 -63.62 -101.57
N SER A 802 -10.72 -64.79 -101.63
CA SER A 802 -10.02 -65.26 -102.83
C SER A 802 -10.88 -66.31 -103.53
N VAL A 803 -11.11 -66.12 -104.83
CA VAL A 803 -11.79 -67.08 -105.70
C VAL A 803 -10.75 -67.67 -106.64
N GLU A 804 -10.27 -68.86 -106.31
CA GLU A 804 -9.47 -69.68 -107.22
C GLU A 804 -10.26 -70.94 -107.57
N ASN A 805 -10.36 -71.25 -108.87
CA ASN A 805 -10.99 -72.46 -109.42
C ASN A 805 -12.42 -72.76 -108.91
N ASN A 806 -13.29 -71.75 -108.91
CA ASN A 806 -14.73 -71.90 -108.64
C ASN A 806 -15.09 -72.43 -107.23
N ARG A 807 -14.19 -72.27 -106.24
CA ARG A 807 -14.48 -72.54 -104.83
C ARG A 807 -14.18 -71.30 -103.99
N ILE A 808 -15.18 -70.83 -103.23
CA ILE A 808 -15.02 -69.72 -102.28
C ILE A 808 -14.51 -70.31 -100.97
N THR A 809 -13.34 -69.87 -100.51
CA THR A 809 -12.80 -70.24 -99.19
C THR A 809 -12.70 -68.96 -98.37
N ALA A 810 -13.37 -68.92 -97.22
CA ALA A 810 -13.32 -67.79 -96.30
C ALA A 810 -12.52 -68.20 -95.06
N ASP A 811 -11.32 -67.65 -94.92
CA ASP A 811 -10.53 -67.77 -93.69
C ASP A 811 -10.76 -66.53 -92.83
N VAL A 812 -11.29 -66.75 -91.63
CA VAL A 812 -11.51 -65.72 -90.62
C VAL A 812 -10.40 -65.88 -89.58
N LEU A 813 -9.40 -65.00 -89.64
CA LEU A 813 -8.31 -64.98 -88.67
C LEU A 813 -8.78 -64.29 -87.38
N ILE A 814 -9.15 -65.07 -86.36
CA ILE A 814 -9.47 -64.55 -85.03
C ILE A 814 -8.15 -64.45 -84.23
N PRO A 815 -7.75 -63.28 -83.71
CA PRO A 815 -6.55 -63.17 -82.88
C PRO A 815 -6.72 -63.97 -81.59
N ASN A 816 -5.77 -64.86 -81.33
CA ASN A 816 -5.71 -65.69 -80.13
C ASN A 816 -5.40 -64.81 -78.90
N VAL A 817 -6.28 -64.85 -77.89
CA VAL A 817 -6.12 -64.10 -76.62
C VAL A 817 -5.75 -65.10 -75.53
N ALA A 818 -4.50 -65.55 -75.54
CA ALA A 818 -3.92 -66.34 -74.46
C ALA A 818 -2.42 -66.09 -74.41
N GLU A 819 -2.00 -65.03 -73.70
CA GLU A 819 -0.71 -64.88 -73.02
C GLU A 819 -0.54 -63.42 -72.57
N GLU A 820 -0.83 -63.12 -71.29
CA GLU A 820 -0.11 -62.06 -70.57
C GLU A 820 -0.17 -62.35 -69.07
N ILE A 821 0.79 -63.18 -68.64
CA ILE A 821 1.30 -63.28 -67.27
C ILE A 821 2.68 -62.62 -67.30
N GLU A 822 3.00 -61.83 -66.26
CA GLU A 822 4.28 -61.20 -65.92
C GLU A 822 4.69 -59.91 -66.67
N GLN A 823 4.33 -58.75 -66.08
CA GLN A 823 5.29 -57.80 -65.47
C GLN A 823 4.61 -56.79 -64.53
#